data_AF-A0A920BJ54-F1
#
_entry.id   AF-A0A920BJ54-F1
#
_cell.length_a   1.000
_cell.length_b   1.000
_cell.length_c   1.000
_cell.angle_alpha   90.00
_cell.angle_beta   90.00
_cell.angle_gamma   90.00
#
_symmetry.space_group_name_H-M   'P 1'
#
loop_
_entity.id
_entity.type
_entity.pdbx_description
1 polymer ?
#
loop_
_entity_poly.entity_id
_entity_poly.type
_entity_poly.pdbx_seq_one_letter_code
_entity_poly.pdbx_strand_id
1 'polypeptide(L)'
;MSETLLCLEDISYNHPDGLGLRNINLTILRGDRIAVVGGNGSGKSTLAKIISQRLTPTSGVISGICSNPENIGTVTDLRRFNSEETVASALQAICGGDPKKTISNVNLDTEILRRRIGRLSGGESYRVALAAQLENRAPILVLDAPSSMLDARSADSLVEALANREEALLVFTADITVAIETCQTAVLLDKGEVVASGPTIEILTDSELLKQHGVDMPSALSPSWLRRRARSQNVQGVVSIQEFGEAERTAKDIAEQVAKFFSQFRSDFLDVTQRARDNFANQEFAQHQINSQIRLLLHRQLVNQCVEVINPALEDLEESMKRELWVSARRIFAQAVAWRSDSELAETFFNSVTRRLFTLVGFDDDLEFRWFGGIALPVVDPGQGEVLTFRLRTTTEKLIQAVLEAFDIGQNWQNLQRDSANIASAIEKHLSETWEATMPVEIDVLKPVFYRNRGAYLVGRIRYLTRVSPLIIPLRATDSGVVCDAVLLTENLTSRIFGFTRSYFHVNTKEPGAIVAFIKTLIPLKPVAELYTAIGYSAHGKTSLFRAIYRHLSNSTDRFEAARGIPGMVMTVFTLPSFGVVFKVIKDTFPPSKKITRSQVMDKYKMVFAHDRVGRMVDAQVFEDLAFPRERFSDELLQELALEASRSITITDTDVIIHHLYTERRVYPLDLYLQEMPENLVLSATLDYGHAIKDLCAANIFPGDLFTKNFGVTRHGSVVFYDYDELTLLQDVTFRAIPEARSFEDEMSSQPWFAVGANDVFPEEFKKFFRFPDAARDAFDNVHGDLCEPETWIEMQSQHEIEAPEFFPYPEEVRFDIS
;
A
#
# COMPACT_ATOMS: atom_id res chain seq x y z
N MET A 1 6.72 -22.72 39.01
CA MET A 1 8.18 -22.60 38.80
C MET A 1 8.53 -23.54 37.67
N SER A 2 9.06 -23.02 36.57
CA SER A 2 9.50 -23.84 35.43
C SER A 2 10.72 -24.67 35.83
N GLU A 3 10.69 -25.96 35.52
CA GLU A 3 11.75 -26.92 35.86
C GLU A 3 12.89 -26.83 34.82
N THR A 4 14.13 -26.66 35.28
CA THR A 4 15.32 -26.59 34.40
C THR A 4 15.76 -27.98 33.95
N LEU A 5 15.69 -28.23 32.64
CA LEU A 5 16.08 -29.51 32.05
C LEU A 5 17.59 -29.57 31.77
N LEU A 6 18.18 -28.51 31.23
CA LEU A 6 19.61 -28.45 30.92
C LEU A 6 20.12 -27.01 31.02
N CYS A 7 21.30 -26.81 31.63
CA CYS A 7 21.99 -25.53 31.72
C CYS A 7 23.41 -25.68 31.18
N LEU A 8 23.79 -24.78 30.27
CA LEU A 8 25.13 -24.66 29.71
C LEU A 8 25.74 -23.38 30.28
N GLU A 9 26.86 -23.51 30.98
CA GLU A 9 27.58 -22.38 31.60
C GLU A 9 29.00 -22.31 31.04
N ASP A 10 29.36 -21.16 30.47
CA ASP A 10 30.67 -20.84 29.90
C ASP A 10 31.22 -21.89 28.92
N ILE A 11 30.32 -22.47 28.12
CA ILE A 11 30.68 -23.55 27.19
C ILE A 11 31.52 -23.00 26.04
N SER A 12 32.73 -23.54 25.90
CA SER A 12 33.63 -23.24 24.77
C SER A 12 34.14 -24.54 24.14
N TYR A 13 34.39 -24.50 22.85
CA TYR A 13 34.88 -25.64 22.09
C TYR A 13 35.76 -25.19 20.92
N ASN A 14 36.97 -25.72 20.80
CA ASN A 14 37.89 -25.39 19.71
C ASN A 14 38.04 -26.55 18.73
N HIS A 15 37.72 -26.34 17.44
CA HIS A 15 38.08 -27.29 16.38
C HIS A 15 39.57 -27.15 16.01
N PRO A 16 40.20 -28.20 15.44
CA PRO A 16 41.60 -28.16 15.00
C PRO A 16 41.92 -27.10 13.94
N ASP A 17 40.90 -26.60 13.23
CA ASP A 17 40.98 -25.57 12.18
C ASP A 17 40.80 -24.13 12.72
N GLY A 18 40.64 -23.95 14.04
CA GLY A 18 40.57 -22.65 14.71
C GLY A 18 39.17 -22.05 14.81
N LEU A 19 38.14 -22.71 14.27
CA LEU A 19 36.74 -22.33 14.42
C LEU A 19 36.16 -22.99 15.68
N GLY A 20 35.32 -22.30 16.46
CA GLY A 20 34.91 -22.81 17.76
C GLY A 20 33.72 -22.10 18.37
N LEU A 21 33.20 -22.62 19.47
CA LEU A 21 32.24 -21.94 20.33
C LEU A 21 32.97 -21.24 21.48
N ARG A 22 32.49 -20.09 21.93
CA ARG A 22 33.09 -19.29 22.99
C ARG A 22 32.01 -18.81 23.96
N ASN A 23 32.22 -19.09 25.24
CA ASN A 23 31.41 -18.59 26.37
C ASN A 23 29.89 -18.71 26.16
N ILE A 24 29.43 -19.85 25.62
CA ILE A 24 28.02 -20.09 25.39
C ILE A 24 27.31 -20.35 26.71
N ASN A 25 26.33 -19.50 27.01
CA ASN A 25 25.46 -19.62 28.16
C ASN A 25 24.02 -19.82 27.68
N LEU A 26 23.38 -20.95 28.03
CA LEU A 26 22.04 -21.29 27.59
C LEU A 26 21.32 -22.15 28.63
N THR A 27 20.13 -21.74 29.04
CA THR A 27 19.25 -22.51 29.93
C THR A 27 18.04 -23.03 29.15
N ILE A 28 17.73 -24.32 29.30
CA ILE A 28 16.61 -25.00 28.65
C ILE A 28 15.66 -25.47 29.75
N LEU A 29 14.43 -24.98 29.72
CA LEU A 29 13.36 -25.33 30.64
C LEU A 29 12.38 -26.30 29.99
N ARG A 30 11.55 -26.96 30.80
CA ARG A 30 10.49 -27.84 30.30
C ARG A 30 9.47 -27.07 29.45
N GLY A 31 9.23 -27.55 28.23
CA GLY A 31 8.29 -26.96 27.28
C GLY A 31 8.86 -25.81 26.44
N ASP A 32 10.13 -25.43 26.65
CA ASP A 32 10.77 -24.40 25.86
C ASP A 32 10.83 -24.79 24.38
N ARG A 33 10.61 -23.81 23.50
CA ARG A 33 10.81 -23.97 22.06
C ARG A 33 11.78 -22.92 21.57
N ILE A 34 13.01 -23.33 21.32
CA ILE A 34 14.14 -22.44 21.06
C ILE A 34 14.69 -22.70 19.65
N ALA A 35 14.69 -21.67 18.82
CA ALA A 35 15.40 -21.69 17.55
C ALA A 35 16.82 -21.16 17.75
N VAL A 36 17.83 -21.87 17.26
CA VAL A 36 19.20 -21.37 17.17
C VAL A 36 19.50 -21.07 15.70
N VAL A 37 19.60 -19.79 15.38
CA VAL A 37 19.75 -19.27 14.01
C VAL A 37 21.13 -18.65 13.81
N GLY A 38 21.59 -18.58 12.56
CA GLY A 38 22.87 -17.97 12.22
C GLY A 38 23.38 -18.39 10.85
N GLY A 39 24.37 -17.68 10.30
CA GLY A 39 24.97 -17.98 9.00
C GLY A 39 25.75 -19.31 8.95
N ASN A 40 26.21 -19.71 7.77
CA ASN A 40 27.06 -20.89 7.62
C ASN A 40 28.37 -20.71 8.39
N GLY A 41 28.79 -21.74 9.15
CA GLY A 41 30.00 -21.68 9.97
C GLY A 41 29.85 -21.00 11.34
N SER A 42 28.64 -20.57 11.72
CA SER A 42 28.43 -19.85 13.00
C SER A 42 28.57 -20.70 14.27
N GLY A 43 28.64 -22.03 14.15
CA GLY A 43 28.78 -22.95 15.29
C GLY A 43 27.51 -23.74 15.66
N LYS A 44 26.39 -23.56 14.95
CA LYS A 44 25.09 -24.25 15.21
C LYS A 44 25.23 -25.76 15.39
N SER A 45 25.78 -26.47 14.41
CA SER A 45 25.94 -27.92 14.47
C SER A 45 26.94 -28.37 15.55
N THR A 46 27.93 -27.54 15.88
CA THR A 46 28.84 -27.80 17.02
C THR A 46 28.06 -27.73 18.33
N LEU A 47 27.23 -26.70 18.52
CA LEU A 47 26.41 -26.53 19.72
C LEU A 47 25.36 -27.64 19.85
N ALA A 48 24.69 -28.01 18.76
CA ALA A 48 23.76 -29.14 18.73
C ALA A 48 24.43 -30.45 19.16
N LYS A 49 25.68 -30.70 18.75
CA LYS A 49 26.46 -31.89 19.17
C LYS A 49 26.87 -31.85 20.63
N ILE A 50 27.18 -30.67 21.18
CA ILE A 50 27.51 -30.51 22.60
C ILE A 50 26.27 -30.73 23.47
N ILE A 51 25.13 -30.12 23.10
CA ILE A 51 23.86 -30.32 23.81
C ILE A 51 23.47 -31.79 23.79
N SER A 52 23.57 -32.46 22.63
CA SER A 52 23.31 -33.91 22.53
C SER A 52 24.45 -34.80 23.06
N GLN A 53 25.48 -34.22 23.68
CA GLN A 53 26.63 -34.90 24.28
C GLN A 53 27.40 -35.84 23.34
N ARG A 54 27.29 -35.61 22.03
CA ARG A 54 28.10 -36.25 21.00
C ARG A 54 29.48 -35.61 20.87
N LEU A 55 29.67 -34.47 21.51
CA LEU A 55 30.91 -33.72 21.55
C LEU A 55 31.13 -33.15 22.95
N THR A 56 32.33 -33.36 23.50
CA THR A 56 32.70 -32.82 24.81
C THR A 56 33.23 -31.39 24.65
N PRO A 57 32.73 -30.40 25.42
CA PRO A 57 33.25 -29.05 25.38
C PRO A 57 34.71 -29.00 25.87
N THR A 58 35.49 -28.04 25.38
CA THR A 58 36.87 -27.82 25.83
C THR A 58 36.91 -27.16 27.22
N SER A 59 35.91 -26.34 27.52
CA SER A 59 35.69 -25.72 28.84
C SER A 59 34.21 -25.42 29.07
N GLY A 60 33.83 -25.17 30.32
CA GLY A 60 32.45 -24.91 30.74
C GLY A 60 31.79 -26.14 31.39
N VAL A 61 30.58 -25.94 31.91
CA VAL A 61 29.83 -26.96 32.66
C VAL A 61 28.45 -27.15 32.03
N ILE A 62 28.04 -28.42 31.87
CA ILE A 62 26.68 -28.79 31.51
C ILE A 62 26.03 -29.42 32.74
N SER A 63 24.96 -28.82 33.24
CA SER A 63 24.22 -29.26 34.43
C SER A 63 22.72 -29.39 34.14
N GLY A 64 21.95 -29.99 35.06
CA GLY A 64 20.51 -30.16 34.93
C GLY A 64 20.03 -31.62 34.93
N ILE A 65 18.71 -31.79 34.94
CA ILE A 65 18.03 -33.09 35.10
C ILE A 65 18.21 -33.97 33.87
N CYS A 66 18.35 -33.37 32.69
CA CYS A 66 18.55 -34.06 31.41
C CYS A 66 20.04 -34.15 31.02
N SER A 67 20.94 -34.23 31.99
CA SER A 67 22.39 -34.35 31.78
C SER A 67 22.86 -35.74 31.30
N ASN A 68 21.96 -36.70 31.08
CA ASN A 68 22.26 -37.97 30.43
C ASN A 68 21.90 -37.91 28.93
N PRO A 69 22.74 -38.45 28.02
CA PRO A 69 22.46 -38.44 26.57
C PRO A 69 21.12 -39.07 26.17
N GLU A 70 20.64 -40.07 26.94
CA GLU A 70 19.37 -40.76 26.69
C GLU A 70 18.14 -39.85 26.86
N ASN A 71 18.27 -38.74 27.59
CA ASN A 71 17.21 -37.76 27.77
C ASN A 71 17.12 -36.75 26.61
N ILE A 72 18.02 -36.84 25.62
CA ILE A 72 18.14 -35.90 24.51
C ILE A 72 17.90 -36.62 23.19
N GLY A 73 16.73 -36.39 22.62
CA GLY A 73 16.32 -36.88 21.33
C GLY A 73 17.03 -36.16 20.19
N THR A 74 17.59 -36.92 19.25
CA THR A 74 18.20 -36.39 18.02
C THR A 74 17.83 -37.27 16.85
N VAL A 75 17.70 -36.71 15.65
CA VAL A 75 17.35 -37.50 14.46
C VAL A 75 18.37 -38.63 14.28
N THR A 76 17.85 -39.86 14.17
CA THR A 76 18.64 -41.07 14.05
C THR A 76 19.25 -41.20 12.66
N ASP A 77 20.53 -41.56 12.55
CA ASP A 77 21.13 -41.90 11.26
C ASP A 77 20.70 -43.31 10.82
N LEU A 78 19.84 -43.40 9.80
CA LEU A 78 19.37 -44.69 9.27
C LEU A 78 20.48 -45.51 8.59
N ARG A 79 21.65 -44.91 8.30
CA ARG A 79 22.82 -45.63 7.74
C ARG A 79 23.41 -46.66 8.70
N ARG A 80 22.99 -46.65 9.97
CA ARG A 80 23.36 -47.69 10.96
C ARG A 80 22.65 -49.03 10.73
N PHE A 81 21.59 -49.06 9.91
CA PHE A 81 20.87 -50.27 9.54
C PHE A 81 21.38 -50.82 8.20
N ASN A 82 21.20 -52.12 7.98
CA ASN A 82 21.60 -52.74 6.72
C ASN A 82 20.77 -52.15 5.55
N SER A 83 21.43 -51.81 4.43
CA SER A 83 20.79 -51.22 3.26
C SER A 83 19.68 -52.10 2.67
N GLU A 84 19.73 -53.40 2.92
CA GLU A 84 18.76 -54.40 2.46
C GLU A 84 17.53 -54.56 3.38
N GLU A 85 17.58 -54.01 4.60
CA GLU A 85 16.44 -53.99 5.51
C GLU A 85 15.33 -53.06 5.03
N THR A 86 14.08 -53.37 5.40
CA THR A 86 12.93 -52.54 5.04
C THR A 86 12.74 -51.41 6.05
N VAL A 87 12.08 -50.34 5.62
CA VAL A 87 11.70 -49.24 6.52
C VAL A 87 10.86 -49.76 7.69
N ALA A 88 9.94 -50.69 7.44
CA ALA A 88 9.14 -51.32 8.49
C ALA A 88 10.01 -51.99 9.57
N SER A 89 11.02 -52.78 9.17
CA SER A 89 11.88 -53.48 10.13
C SER A 89 12.74 -52.50 10.94
N ALA A 90 13.27 -51.45 10.30
CA ALA A 90 14.04 -50.43 11.00
C ALA A 90 13.19 -49.64 11.99
N LEU A 91 11.98 -49.20 11.61
CA LEU A 91 11.08 -48.49 12.54
C LEU A 91 10.66 -49.39 13.71
N GLN A 92 10.38 -50.66 13.45
CA GLN A 92 10.05 -51.64 14.49
C GLN A 92 11.21 -51.81 15.49
N ALA A 93 12.46 -51.79 14.99
CA ALA A 93 13.67 -51.92 15.82
C ALA A 93 13.98 -50.65 16.63
N ILE A 94 13.61 -49.46 16.13
CA ILE A 94 13.90 -48.18 16.80
C ILE A 94 12.85 -47.82 17.86
N CYS A 95 11.56 -47.93 17.52
CA CYS A 95 10.47 -47.37 18.33
C CYS A 95 9.62 -48.43 19.02
N GLY A 96 9.58 -49.65 18.49
CA GLY A 96 8.49 -50.58 18.78
C GLY A 96 7.13 -50.08 18.27
N GLY A 97 6.08 -50.89 18.39
CA GLY A 97 4.73 -50.50 17.95
C GLY A 97 4.45 -50.69 16.46
N ASP A 98 3.40 -50.07 15.92
CA ASP A 98 2.99 -50.20 14.51
C ASP A 98 3.71 -49.19 13.61
N PRO A 99 4.59 -49.62 12.68
CA PRO A 99 5.31 -48.72 11.78
C PRO A 99 4.42 -47.81 10.94
N LYS A 100 3.17 -48.20 10.66
CA LYS A 100 2.20 -47.36 9.94
C LYS A 100 1.81 -46.12 10.72
N LYS A 101 1.67 -46.25 12.04
CA LYS A 101 1.36 -45.14 12.94
C LYS A 101 2.56 -44.21 13.11
N THR A 102 3.78 -44.74 13.07
CA THR A 102 5.00 -43.94 13.18
C THR A 102 5.15 -42.99 11.98
N ILE A 103 4.95 -43.48 10.76
CA ILE A 103 5.13 -42.66 9.54
C ILE A 103 3.98 -41.69 9.24
N SER A 104 2.78 -41.91 9.81
CA SER A 104 1.63 -41.02 9.58
C SER A 104 1.89 -39.60 10.10
N ASN A 105 2.76 -39.45 11.10
CA ASN A 105 3.10 -38.16 11.71
C ASN A 105 4.00 -37.29 10.82
N VAL A 106 4.52 -37.80 9.70
CA VAL A 106 5.41 -37.06 8.77
C VAL A 106 4.93 -37.12 7.32
N ASN A 107 3.65 -37.42 7.11
CA ASN A 107 2.97 -37.43 5.81
C ASN A 107 3.66 -38.29 4.74
N LEU A 108 4.10 -39.50 5.12
CA LEU A 108 4.66 -40.50 4.20
C LEU A 108 3.60 -41.57 3.86
N ASP A 109 3.58 -42.01 2.60
CA ASP A 109 2.72 -43.13 2.18
C ASP A 109 3.18 -44.45 2.81
N THR A 110 2.21 -45.27 3.22
CA THR A 110 2.40 -46.62 3.72
C THR A 110 3.19 -47.55 2.79
N GLU A 111 3.24 -47.29 1.48
CA GLU A 111 4.10 -48.04 0.55
C GLU A 111 5.59 -47.95 0.91
N ILE A 112 6.02 -46.86 1.55
CA ILE A 112 7.43 -46.66 1.92
C ILE A 112 7.92 -47.71 2.92
N LEU A 113 7.02 -48.27 3.73
CA LEU A 113 7.33 -49.29 4.74
C LEU A 113 7.92 -50.56 4.13
N ARG A 114 7.56 -50.88 2.87
CA ARG A 114 8.04 -52.06 2.14
C ARG A 114 9.36 -51.81 1.41
N ARG A 115 9.78 -50.54 1.27
CA ARG A 115 11.01 -50.19 0.56
C ARG A 115 12.23 -50.47 1.44
N ARG A 116 13.35 -50.78 0.77
CA ARG A 116 14.65 -50.96 1.40
C ARG A 116 15.26 -49.61 1.77
N ILE A 117 15.96 -49.54 2.91
CA ILE A 117 16.59 -48.32 3.42
C ILE A 117 17.58 -47.74 2.39
N GLY A 118 18.35 -48.59 1.71
CA GLY A 118 19.31 -48.17 0.67
C GLY A 118 18.67 -47.63 -0.62
N ARG A 119 17.34 -47.69 -0.75
CA ARG A 119 16.58 -47.19 -1.92
C ARG A 119 15.79 -45.93 -1.61
N LEU A 120 15.90 -45.36 -0.42
CA LEU A 120 15.26 -44.10 -0.05
C LEU A 120 16.03 -42.91 -0.62
N SER A 121 15.32 -41.86 -1.03
CA SER A 121 15.93 -40.56 -1.25
C SER A 121 16.43 -39.95 0.07
N GLY A 122 17.31 -38.95 0.01
CA GLY A 122 17.80 -38.26 1.22
C GLY A 122 16.67 -37.70 2.08
N GLY A 123 15.65 -37.07 1.47
CA GLY A 123 14.49 -36.52 2.17
C GLY A 123 13.49 -37.59 2.68
N GLU A 124 13.36 -38.72 1.98
CA GLU A 124 12.60 -39.88 2.48
C GLU A 124 13.27 -40.51 3.70
N SER A 125 14.59 -40.71 3.63
CA SER A 125 15.41 -41.24 4.72
C SER A 125 15.34 -40.32 5.95
N TYR A 126 15.46 -39.00 5.76
CA TYR A 126 15.33 -38.02 6.83
C TYR A 126 13.95 -38.05 7.50
N ARG A 127 12.86 -38.11 6.74
CA ARG A 127 11.50 -38.16 7.30
C ARG A 127 11.23 -39.45 8.07
N VAL A 128 11.71 -40.59 7.60
CA VAL A 128 11.61 -41.87 8.33
C VAL A 128 12.39 -41.78 9.65
N ALA A 129 13.59 -41.21 9.62
CA ALA A 129 14.41 -41.01 10.81
C ALA A 129 13.75 -40.08 11.84
N LEU A 130 13.14 -38.99 11.35
CA LEU A 130 12.41 -38.04 12.17
C LEU A 130 11.16 -38.69 12.78
N ALA A 131 10.38 -39.41 12.00
CA ALA A 131 9.20 -40.14 12.47
C ALA A 131 9.55 -41.08 13.63
N ALA A 132 10.65 -41.80 13.50
CA ALA A 132 11.15 -42.68 14.55
C ALA A 132 11.51 -41.90 15.84
N GLN A 133 12.15 -40.75 15.67
CA GLN A 133 12.56 -39.91 16.79
C GLN A 133 11.38 -39.24 17.51
N LEU A 134 10.34 -38.85 16.77
CA LEU A 134 9.13 -38.24 17.32
C LEU A 134 8.31 -39.21 18.19
N GLU A 135 8.48 -40.52 18.03
CA GLU A 135 7.82 -41.54 18.85
C GLU A 135 8.52 -41.76 20.21
N ASN A 136 9.84 -41.53 20.30
CA ASN A 136 10.67 -41.81 21.48
C ASN A 136 10.50 -40.81 22.66
N ARG A 137 9.68 -39.75 22.49
CA ARG A 137 9.28 -38.76 23.54
C ARG A 137 10.36 -38.36 24.55
N ALA A 138 11.57 -38.06 24.08
CA ALA A 138 12.65 -37.61 24.94
C ALA A 138 12.34 -36.20 25.52
N PRO A 139 12.66 -35.91 26.79
CA PRO A 139 12.39 -34.62 27.42
C PRO A 139 12.89 -33.39 26.64
N ILE A 140 13.99 -33.54 25.91
CA ILE A 140 14.54 -32.54 24.99
C ILE A 140 14.64 -33.16 23.59
N LEU A 141 14.15 -32.47 22.57
CA LEU A 141 14.30 -32.83 21.16
C LEU A 141 15.17 -31.80 20.44
N VAL A 142 16.29 -32.24 19.86
CA VAL A 142 17.22 -31.42 19.10
C VAL A 142 17.16 -31.79 17.62
N LEU A 143 16.84 -30.80 16.78
CA LEU A 143 16.80 -30.92 15.33
C LEU A 143 17.86 -30.01 14.70
N ASP A 144 18.77 -30.59 13.91
CA ASP A 144 19.80 -29.85 13.17
C ASP A 144 19.44 -29.81 11.68
N ALA A 145 19.29 -28.59 11.14
CA ALA A 145 18.92 -28.25 9.77
C ALA A 145 17.74 -29.06 9.19
N PRO A 146 16.56 -29.09 9.84
CA PRO A 146 15.52 -30.05 9.52
C PRO A 146 14.82 -29.85 8.16
N SER A 147 14.85 -28.65 7.59
CA SER A 147 14.30 -28.37 6.24
C SER A 147 15.30 -28.52 5.11
N SER A 148 16.60 -28.68 5.39
CA SER A 148 17.67 -28.68 4.36
C SER A 148 17.54 -29.80 3.31
N MET A 149 16.80 -30.86 3.62
CA MET A 149 16.61 -32.05 2.78
C MET A 149 15.13 -32.26 2.40
N LEU A 150 14.27 -31.25 2.61
CA LEU A 150 12.83 -31.33 2.40
C LEU A 150 12.37 -30.36 1.30
N ASP A 151 11.36 -30.76 0.52
CA ASP A 151 10.63 -29.83 -0.33
C ASP A 151 9.63 -29.00 0.51
N ALA A 152 9.06 -27.94 -0.09
CA ALA A 152 8.16 -27.02 0.62
C ALA A 152 6.96 -27.73 1.29
N ARG A 153 6.32 -28.70 0.60
CA ARG A 153 5.18 -29.46 1.16
C ARG A 153 5.58 -30.34 2.34
N SER A 154 6.79 -30.89 2.29
CA SER A 154 7.35 -31.74 3.34
C SER A 154 7.80 -30.92 4.54
N ALA A 155 8.23 -29.67 4.34
CA ALA A 155 8.55 -28.71 5.40
C ALA A 155 7.28 -28.29 6.18
N ASP A 156 6.16 -28.04 5.50
CA ASP A 156 4.88 -27.74 6.16
C ASP A 156 4.42 -28.91 7.05
N SER A 157 4.56 -30.15 6.55
CA SER A 157 4.20 -31.36 7.32
C SER A 157 5.09 -31.55 8.56
N LEU A 158 6.37 -31.17 8.48
CA LEU A 158 7.30 -31.17 9.61
C LEU A 158 6.85 -30.17 10.69
N VAL A 159 6.44 -28.98 10.29
CA VAL A 159 5.98 -27.93 11.21
C VAL A 159 4.73 -28.37 11.96
N GLU A 160 3.75 -28.98 11.27
CA GLU A 160 2.55 -29.52 11.89
C GLU A 160 2.88 -30.62 12.92
N ALA A 161 3.80 -31.53 12.59
CA ALA A 161 4.23 -32.61 13.47
C ALA A 161 4.88 -32.10 14.79
N LEU A 162 5.46 -30.90 14.76
CA LEU A 162 6.14 -30.27 15.90
C LEU A 162 5.21 -29.33 16.70
N ALA A 163 4.09 -28.89 16.14
CA ALA A 163 3.27 -27.80 16.67
C ALA A 163 2.67 -28.08 18.07
N ASN A 164 2.35 -29.33 18.43
CA ASN A 164 1.56 -29.68 19.64
C ASN A 164 2.28 -30.64 20.60
N ARG A 165 3.60 -30.48 20.73
CA ARG A 165 4.44 -31.31 21.58
C ARG A 165 4.72 -30.67 22.95
N GLU A 166 4.83 -31.50 23.99
CA GLU A 166 5.07 -31.10 25.38
C GLU A 166 6.56 -31.09 25.76
N GLU A 167 7.41 -31.71 24.95
CA GLU A 167 8.86 -31.75 25.18
C GLU A 167 9.53 -30.42 24.83
N ALA A 168 10.71 -30.15 25.40
CA ALA A 168 11.49 -28.99 25.01
C ALA A 168 12.06 -29.21 23.59
N LEU A 169 11.86 -28.26 22.70
CA LEU A 169 12.25 -28.33 21.29
C LEU A 169 13.38 -27.34 21.01
N LEU A 170 14.50 -27.83 20.47
CA LEU A 170 15.60 -27.01 19.97
C LEU A 170 15.76 -27.22 18.47
N VAL A 171 15.59 -26.16 17.69
CA VAL A 171 15.73 -26.20 16.23
C VAL A 171 16.93 -25.36 15.81
N PHE A 172 17.98 -26.02 15.31
CA PHE A 172 19.14 -25.38 14.72
C PHE A 172 18.89 -25.23 13.23
N THR A 173 18.74 -24.00 12.74
CA THR A 173 18.37 -23.79 11.34
C THR A 173 18.89 -22.46 10.80
N ALA A 174 19.16 -22.42 9.49
CA ALA A 174 19.31 -21.16 8.75
C ALA A 174 17.98 -20.74 8.08
N ASP A 175 16.98 -21.62 8.10
CA ASP A 175 15.64 -21.38 7.55
C ASP A 175 14.77 -20.68 8.59
N ILE A 176 14.60 -19.37 8.40
CA ILE A 176 13.83 -18.48 9.27
C ILE A 176 12.36 -18.92 9.35
N THR A 177 11.79 -19.45 8.26
CA THR A 177 10.39 -19.88 8.23
C THR A 177 10.16 -21.00 9.24
N VAL A 178 11.02 -22.02 9.23
CA VAL A 178 10.92 -23.14 10.17
C VAL A 178 11.14 -22.68 11.62
N ALA A 179 12.09 -21.77 11.86
CA ALA A 179 12.33 -21.22 13.19
C ALA A 179 11.09 -20.51 13.73
N ILE A 180 10.48 -19.64 12.92
CA ILE A 180 9.26 -18.89 13.26
C ILE A 180 8.08 -19.82 13.51
N GLU A 181 7.91 -20.85 12.67
CA GLU A 181 6.74 -21.71 12.74
C GLU A 181 6.78 -22.73 13.87
N THR A 182 7.97 -23.03 14.41
CA THR A 182 8.16 -24.08 15.42
C THR A 182 8.56 -23.55 16.79
N CYS A 183 9.19 -22.38 16.89
CA CYS A 183 9.83 -21.89 18.11
C CYS A 183 9.28 -20.55 18.62
N GLN A 184 9.39 -20.33 19.94
CA GLN A 184 8.92 -19.13 20.64
C GLN A 184 10.06 -18.19 20.99
N THR A 185 11.25 -18.72 21.29
CA THR A 185 12.48 -17.95 21.54
C THR A 185 13.50 -18.23 20.44
N ALA A 186 14.22 -17.20 19.99
CA ALA A 186 15.32 -17.35 19.05
C ALA A 186 16.63 -16.89 19.68
N VAL A 187 17.71 -17.62 19.38
CA VAL A 187 19.09 -17.33 19.75
C VAL A 187 19.90 -17.18 18.48
N LEU A 188 20.45 -15.99 18.25
CA LEU A 188 21.30 -15.69 17.10
C LEU A 188 22.76 -16.00 17.47
N LEU A 189 23.34 -16.95 16.73
CA LEU A 189 24.71 -17.40 16.88
C LEU A 189 25.54 -16.92 15.68
N ASP A 190 26.64 -16.21 15.95
CA ASP A 190 27.61 -15.77 14.93
C ASP A 190 29.04 -16.00 15.43
N LYS A 191 29.92 -16.48 14.53
CA LYS A 191 31.33 -16.78 14.82
C LYS A 191 31.61 -17.50 16.15
N GLY A 192 30.68 -18.35 16.59
CA GLY A 192 30.81 -19.12 17.81
C GLY A 192 30.32 -18.47 19.10
N GLU A 193 29.71 -17.29 19.02
CA GLU A 193 29.20 -16.53 20.17
C GLU A 193 27.71 -16.25 20.01
N VAL A 194 26.99 -16.16 21.14
CA VAL A 194 25.59 -15.71 21.14
C VAL A 194 25.58 -14.20 21.03
N VAL A 195 25.05 -13.69 19.92
CA VAL A 195 24.97 -12.26 19.64
C VAL A 195 23.67 -11.66 20.19
N ALA A 196 22.56 -12.40 20.06
CA ALA A 196 21.26 -11.95 20.52
C ALA A 196 20.40 -13.14 20.96
N SER A 197 19.51 -12.91 21.91
CA SER A 197 18.54 -13.90 22.38
C SER A 197 17.26 -13.20 22.83
N GLY A 198 16.10 -13.69 22.42
CA GLY A 198 14.83 -13.08 22.75
C GLY A 198 13.64 -13.76 22.07
N PRO A 199 12.43 -13.17 22.13
CA PRO A 199 11.26 -13.65 21.41
C PRO A 199 11.57 -13.83 19.92
N THR A 200 11.15 -14.97 19.35
CA THR A 200 11.47 -15.36 17.97
C THR A 200 11.10 -14.29 16.96
N ILE A 201 9.95 -13.64 17.16
CA ILE A 201 9.49 -12.57 16.27
C ILE A 201 10.37 -11.32 16.35
N GLU A 202 10.89 -10.96 17.53
CA GLU A 202 11.73 -9.77 17.69
C GLU A 202 13.08 -9.97 17.00
N ILE A 203 13.73 -11.10 17.26
CA ILE A 203 15.06 -11.42 16.69
C ILE A 203 14.97 -11.65 15.18
N LEU A 204 13.93 -12.35 14.70
CA LEU A 204 13.83 -12.76 13.29
C LEU A 204 13.13 -11.74 12.38
N THR A 205 12.62 -10.62 12.92
CA THR A 205 12.12 -9.50 12.11
C THR A 205 13.06 -8.30 12.10
N ASP A 206 14.11 -8.32 12.91
CA ASP A 206 15.19 -7.33 12.86
C ASP A 206 16.10 -7.58 11.64
N SER A 207 15.72 -6.98 10.52
CA SER A 207 16.42 -7.17 9.25
C SER A 207 17.86 -6.62 9.24
N GLU A 208 18.19 -5.69 10.14
CA GLU A 208 19.52 -5.11 10.22
C GLU A 208 20.45 -6.03 11.03
N LEU A 209 19.99 -6.50 12.19
CA LEU A 209 20.68 -7.50 13.00
C LEU A 209 20.96 -8.76 12.18
N LEU A 210 19.98 -9.28 11.45
CA LEU A 210 20.18 -10.51 10.65
C LEU A 210 21.17 -10.32 9.50
N LYS A 211 21.14 -9.18 8.80
CA LYS A 211 22.08 -8.87 7.72
C LYS A 211 23.51 -8.72 8.22
N GLN A 212 23.70 -8.04 9.34
CA GLN A 212 25.02 -7.84 9.96
C GLN A 212 25.68 -9.19 10.30
N HIS A 213 24.88 -10.21 10.63
CA HIS A 213 25.33 -11.55 11.01
C HIS A 213 25.11 -12.63 9.92
N GLY A 214 24.94 -12.21 8.66
CA GLY A 214 24.94 -13.12 7.50
C GLY A 214 23.79 -14.11 7.45
N VAL A 215 22.61 -13.74 7.95
CA VAL A 215 21.38 -14.52 7.86
C VAL A 215 20.46 -13.91 6.79
N ASP A 216 20.21 -14.66 5.72
CA ASP A 216 19.36 -14.21 4.60
C ASP A 216 17.87 -14.22 4.98
N MET A 217 17.20 -13.10 4.70
CA MET A 217 15.75 -12.95 4.90
C MET A 217 14.96 -13.39 3.66
N PRO A 218 13.99 -14.33 3.78
CA PRO A 218 13.10 -14.69 2.67
C PRO A 218 12.25 -13.51 2.20
N SER A 219 12.18 -13.30 0.88
CA SER A 219 11.38 -12.23 0.25
C SER A 219 9.86 -12.37 0.44
N ALA A 220 9.38 -13.55 0.89
CA ALA A 220 7.97 -13.90 1.02
C ALA A 220 7.36 -13.69 2.42
N LEU A 221 8.19 -13.43 3.45
CA LEU A 221 7.70 -13.16 4.81
C LEU A 221 7.27 -11.69 4.92
N SER A 222 6.08 -11.36 4.37
CA SER A 222 5.46 -10.07 4.70
C SER A 222 4.97 -10.12 6.16
N PRO A 223 5.27 -9.11 6.99
CA PRO A 223 4.85 -9.14 8.39
C PRO A 223 3.33 -9.14 8.60
N SER A 224 2.51 -8.98 7.55
CA SER A 224 1.05 -9.18 7.57
C SER A 224 0.61 -10.65 7.75
N TRP A 225 1.35 -11.63 7.23
CA TRP A 225 1.07 -13.06 7.43
C TRP A 225 1.43 -13.51 8.86
N LEU A 226 2.60 -13.07 9.35
CA LEU A 226 3.07 -13.26 10.73
C LEU A 226 2.07 -12.73 11.77
N ARG A 227 1.51 -11.53 11.52
CA ARG A 227 0.56 -10.85 12.41
C ARG A 227 -0.82 -11.52 12.50
N ARG A 228 -1.24 -12.26 11.46
CA ARG A 228 -2.54 -12.96 11.44
C ARG A 228 -2.57 -14.18 12.36
N ARG A 229 -1.49 -14.96 12.44
CA ARG A 229 -1.43 -16.16 13.28
C ARG A 229 -1.27 -15.82 14.76
N ALA A 230 -0.61 -14.72 15.08
CA ALA A 230 -0.53 -14.27 16.45
C ALA A 230 -1.86 -13.69 17.01
N ARG A 231 -2.86 -13.38 16.15
CA ARG A 231 -4.27 -13.20 16.59
C ARG A 231 -4.92 -14.51 17.07
N SER A 232 -4.41 -15.69 16.67
CA SER A 232 -5.01 -17.00 16.99
C SER A 232 -4.49 -17.62 18.28
N GLN A 233 -3.33 -17.20 18.77
CA GLN A 233 -2.86 -17.54 20.11
C GLN A 233 -3.25 -16.41 21.05
N ASN A 234 -4.12 -16.69 22.02
CA ASN A 234 -4.41 -15.80 23.14
C ASN A 234 -3.13 -15.54 23.93
N VAL A 235 -2.31 -14.59 23.47
CA VAL A 235 -1.19 -14.07 24.23
C VAL A 235 -1.65 -12.73 24.82
N GLN A 236 -2.39 -12.81 25.92
CA GLN A 236 -2.34 -11.74 26.92
C GLN A 236 -0.97 -11.81 27.58
N GLY A 237 0.04 -11.24 26.91
CA GLY A 237 1.39 -11.09 27.43
C GLY A 237 1.60 -9.65 27.84
N VAL A 238 1.19 -9.31 29.06
CA VAL A 238 1.71 -8.12 29.75
C VAL A 238 3.19 -8.38 29.97
N VAL A 239 4.06 -7.64 29.29
CA VAL A 239 5.50 -7.65 29.55
C VAL A 239 5.73 -7.19 30.99
N SER A 240 6.39 -8.02 31.79
CA SER A 240 6.73 -7.70 33.17
C SER A 240 7.72 -6.54 33.24
N ILE A 241 7.35 -5.53 34.02
CA ILE A 241 8.07 -4.27 34.23
C ILE A 241 9.37 -4.54 35.02
N GLN A 242 10.53 -4.42 34.38
CA GLN A 242 11.76 -4.04 35.06
C GLN A 242 11.74 -2.52 35.29
N GLU A 243 12.34 -2.05 36.39
CA GLU A 243 12.37 -0.62 36.73
C GLU A 243 13.09 0.18 35.64
N PHE A 244 12.29 0.82 34.77
CA PHE A 244 12.79 1.69 33.70
C PHE A 244 13.54 2.90 34.30
N GLY A 245 14.71 3.19 33.72
CA GLY A 245 15.41 4.46 33.94
C GLY A 245 14.56 5.65 33.46
N GLU A 246 14.90 6.86 33.91
CA GLU A 246 14.11 8.09 33.66
C GLU A 246 13.91 8.37 32.16
N ALA A 247 14.95 8.21 31.34
CA ALA A 247 14.87 8.38 29.88
C ALA A 247 13.92 7.39 29.18
N GLU A 248 13.89 6.13 29.64
CA GLU A 248 13.02 5.12 29.03
C GLU A 248 11.55 5.31 29.40
N ARG A 249 11.28 5.90 30.58
CA ARG A 249 9.93 6.36 30.94
C ARG A 249 9.47 7.50 30.03
N THR A 250 10.31 8.51 29.82
CA THR A 250 10.00 9.62 28.91
C THR A 250 9.77 9.13 27.48
N ALA A 251 10.59 8.20 26.98
CA ALA A 251 10.40 7.60 25.66
C ALA A 251 9.06 6.87 25.54
N LYS A 252 8.67 6.14 26.59
CA LYS A 252 7.38 5.46 26.66
C LYS A 252 6.22 6.45 26.66
N ASP A 253 6.31 7.52 27.46
CA ASP A 253 5.27 8.55 27.52
C ASP A 253 5.09 9.22 26.15
N ILE A 254 6.17 9.55 25.45
CA ILE A 254 6.14 10.08 24.08
C ILE A 254 5.43 9.09 23.15
N ALA A 255 5.84 7.82 23.15
CA ALA A 255 5.25 6.79 22.31
C ALA A 255 3.74 6.62 22.57
N GLU A 256 3.32 6.62 23.84
CA GLU A 256 1.92 6.54 24.24
C GLU A 256 1.13 7.78 23.80
N GLN A 257 1.69 8.99 23.88
CA GLN A 257 1.04 10.20 23.35
C GLN A 257 0.85 10.12 21.83
N VAL A 258 1.88 9.72 21.07
CA VAL A 258 1.74 9.57 19.61
C VAL A 258 0.66 8.54 19.26
N ALA A 259 0.63 7.39 19.96
CA ALA A 259 -0.38 6.34 19.75
C ALA A 259 -1.80 6.80 20.11
N LYS A 260 -1.94 7.63 21.16
CA LYS A 260 -3.20 8.24 21.57
C LYS A 260 -3.71 9.22 20.51
N PHE A 261 -2.88 10.15 20.06
CA PHE A 261 -3.25 11.10 19.01
C PHE A 261 -3.56 10.42 17.68
N PHE A 262 -2.82 9.36 17.32
CA PHE A 262 -3.16 8.53 16.17
C PHE A 262 -4.53 7.87 16.32
N SER A 263 -4.82 7.29 17.49
CA SER A 263 -6.13 6.67 17.74
C SER A 263 -7.27 7.69 17.71
N GLN A 264 -7.04 8.91 18.20
CA GLN A 264 -7.98 10.03 18.09
C GLN A 264 -8.23 10.40 16.62
N PHE A 265 -7.16 10.59 15.84
CA PHE A 265 -7.28 10.83 14.39
C PHE A 265 -8.12 9.76 13.70
N ARG A 266 -7.88 8.48 14.00
CA ARG A 266 -8.66 7.38 13.43
C ARG A 266 -10.13 7.44 13.82
N SER A 267 -10.44 7.75 15.08
CA SER A 267 -11.82 7.93 15.55
C SER A 267 -12.50 9.08 14.80
N ASP A 268 -11.92 10.28 14.83
CA ASP A 268 -12.49 11.48 14.21
C ASP A 268 -12.70 11.30 12.70
N PHE A 269 -11.74 10.66 12.04
CA PHE A 269 -11.83 10.37 10.62
C PHE A 269 -13.01 9.44 10.30
N LEU A 270 -13.20 8.37 11.08
CA LEU A 270 -14.33 7.45 10.91
C LEU A 270 -15.67 8.12 11.28
N ASP A 271 -15.67 8.98 12.31
CA ASP A 271 -16.86 9.70 12.76
C ASP A 271 -17.39 10.71 11.74
N VAL A 272 -16.50 11.31 10.95
CA VAL A 272 -16.91 12.14 9.80
C VAL A 272 -17.30 11.24 8.61
N THR A 273 -16.58 10.15 8.38
CA THR A 273 -16.83 9.23 7.25
C THR A 273 -18.20 8.55 7.35
N GLN A 274 -18.65 8.16 8.55
CA GLN A 274 -19.94 7.48 8.74
C GLN A 274 -21.15 8.35 8.35
N ARG A 275 -21.02 9.68 8.46
CA ARG A 275 -22.07 10.65 8.07
C ARG A 275 -22.37 10.61 6.58
N ALA A 276 -21.45 10.08 5.76
CA ALA A 276 -21.63 10.02 4.31
C ALA A 276 -22.86 9.21 3.89
N ARG A 277 -23.24 8.19 4.67
CA ARG A 277 -24.48 7.43 4.44
C ARG A 277 -25.71 8.33 4.57
N ASP A 278 -25.84 9.03 5.69
CA ASP A 278 -27.00 9.86 5.97
C ASP A 278 -27.05 11.07 5.04
N ASN A 279 -25.89 11.68 4.73
CA ASN A 279 -25.82 12.76 3.74
C ASN A 279 -26.26 12.31 2.34
N PHE A 280 -25.90 11.09 1.92
CA PHE A 280 -26.33 10.53 0.65
C PHE A 280 -27.84 10.25 0.67
N ALA A 281 -28.33 9.58 1.71
CA ALA A 281 -29.73 9.27 1.90
C ALA A 281 -30.61 10.53 1.89
N ASN A 282 -30.20 11.58 2.62
CA ASN A 282 -30.97 12.83 2.74
C ASN A 282 -30.69 13.84 1.63
N GLN A 283 -29.86 13.49 0.63
CA GLN A 283 -29.43 14.39 -0.44
C GLN A 283 -28.72 15.67 0.05
N GLU A 284 -28.05 15.61 1.20
CA GLU A 284 -27.29 16.72 1.81
C GLU A 284 -25.88 16.85 1.20
N PHE A 285 -25.82 17.09 -0.11
CA PHE A 285 -24.56 17.07 -0.87
C PHE A 285 -23.58 18.19 -0.46
N ALA A 286 -24.08 19.37 -0.11
CA ALA A 286 -23.25 20.46 0.41
C ALA A 286 -22.54 20.05 1.71
N GLN A 287 -23.24 19.36 2.62
CA GLN A 287 -22.65 18.84 3.85
C GLN A 287 -21.62 17.74 3.56
N HIS A 288 -21.83 16.91 2.52
CA HIS A 288 -20.84 15.93 2.07
C HIS A 288 -19.53 16.59 1.59
N GLN A 289 -19.61 17.70 0.85
CA GLN A 289 -18.45 18.48 0.45
C GLN A 289 -17.70 19.05 1.66
N ILE A 290 -18.40 19.65 2.61
CA ILE A 290 -17.81 20.14 3.88
C ILE A 290 -17.09 19.00 4.62
N ASN A 291 -17.76 17.85 4.77
CA ASN A 291 -17.18 16.67 5.43
C ASN A 291 -15.92 16.17 4.70
N SER A 292 -15.86 16.29 3.38
CA SER A 292 -14.68 15.93 2.58
C SER A 292 -13.49 16.85 2.91
N GLN A 293 -13.72 18.15 3.02
CA GLN A 293 -12.68 19.11 3.42
C GLN A 293 -12.20 18.88 4.86
N ILE A 294 -13.12 18.64 5.80
CA ILE A 294 -12.77 18.32 7.18
C ILE A 294 -11.84 17.10 7.24
N ARG A 295 -12.18 16.00 6.55
CA ARG A 295 -11.35 14.77 6.53
C ARG A 295 -9.93 15.03 6.04
N LEU A 296 -9.73 15.92 5.07
CA LEU A 296 -8.41 16.29 4.56
C LEU A 296 -7.54 17.02 5.60
N LEU A 297 -8.16 17.80 6.48
CA LEU A 297 -7.47 18.61 7.47
C LEU A 297 -7.14 17.83 8.76
N LEU A 298 -7.94 16.82 9.12
CA LEU A 298 -7.82 16.07 10.38
C LEU A 298 -6.40 15.56 10.63
N HIS A 299 -5.79 14.88 9.66
CA HIS A 299 -4.45 14.33 9.84
C HIS A 299 -3.43 15.42 10.21
N ARG A 300 -3.43 16.54 9.48
CA ARG A 300 -2.52 17.66 9.74
C ARG A 300 -2.77 18.28 11.12
N GLN A 301 -4.03 18.45 11.50
CA GLN A 301 -4.43 19.02 12.79
C GLN A 301 -3.96 18.15 13.95
N LEU A 302 -4.25 16.85 13.94
CA LEU A 302 -3.89 15.95 15.03
C LEU A 302 -2.37 15.75 15.13
N VAL A 303 -1.64 15.75 14.01
CA VAL A 303 -0.16 15.76 14.04
C VAL A 303 0.37 17.06 14.69
N ASN A 304 -0.23 18.23 14.42
CA ASN A 304 0.22 19.50 15.03
C ASN A 304 -0.01 19.49 16.53
N GLN A 305 -1.20 19.08 16.97
CA GLN A 305 -1.53 18.97 18.40
C GLN A 305 -0.61 17.97 19.11
N CYS A 306 -0.30 16.84 18.44
CA CYS A 306 0.65 15.85 18.98
C CYS A 306 2.05 16.45 19.15
N VAL A 307 2.52 17.23 18.17
CA VAL A 307 3.80 17.94 18.23
C VAL A 307 3.81 18.96 19.36
N GLU A 308 2.76 19.77 19.51
CA GLU A 308 2.64 20.76 20.61
C GLU A 308 2.71 20.11 22.00
N VAL A 309 2.18 18.90 22.16
CA VAL A 309 2.24 18.15 23.43
C VAL A 309 3.63 17.54 23.68
N ILE A 310 4.31 17.09 22.63
CA ILE A 310 5.59 16.39 22.74
C ILE A 310 6.78 17.37 22.80
N ASN A 311 6.72 18.49 22.09
CA ASN A 311 7.82 19.43 21.94
C ASN A 311 8.45 19.87 23.29
N PRO A 312 7.66 20.20 24.34
CA PRO A 312 8.23 20.58 25.63
C PRO A 312 9.11 19.51 26.29
N ALA A 313 8.88 18.22 25.99
CA ALA A 313 9.72 17.13 26.51
C ALA A 313 11.04 16.98 25.76
N LEU A 314 11.19 17.64 24.60
CA LEU A 314 12.33 17.52 23.70
C LEU A 314 13.13 18.82 23.53
N GLU A 315 12.51 19.98 23.75
CA GLU A 315 13.07 21.30 23.40
C GLU A 315 14.33 21.68 24.18
N ASP A 316 14.41 21.30 25.47
CA ASP A 316 15.55 21.60 26.34
C ASP A 316 16.67 20.55 26.30
N LEU A 317 16.52 19.50 25.49
CA LEU A 317 17.51 18.43 25.37
C LEU A 317 18.56 18.75 24.30
N GLU A 318 19.80 18.32 24.53
CA GLU A 318 20.81 18.31 23.47
C GLU A 318 20.35 17.43 22.29
N GLU A 319 20.69 17.82 21.06
CA GLU A 319 20.23 17.15 19.84
C GLU A 319 20.54 15.64 19.79
N SER A 320 21.67 15.21 20.34
CA SER A 320 22.04 13.79 20.47
C SER A 320 21.07 13.03 21.39
N MET A 321 20.82 13.56 22.58
CA MET A 321 19.90 13.00 23.57
C MET A 321 18.46 12.98 23.04
N LYS A 322 18.05 14.06 22.35
CA LYS A 322 16.75 14.17 21.68
C LYS A 322 16.56 13.05 20.64
N ARG A 323 17.59 12.79 19.81
CA ARG A 323 17.59 11.67 18.86
C ARG A 323 17.49 10.33 19.56
N GLU A 324 18.35 10.04 20.53
CA GLU A 324 18.34 8.75 21.25
C GLU A 324 16.99 8.46 21.93
N LEU A 325 16.40 9.49 22.54
CA LEU A 325 15.08 9.41 23.16
C LEU A 325 13.99 9.12 22.12
N TRP A 326 14.05 9.77 20.95
CA TRP A 326 13.10 9.55 19.86
C TRP A 326 13.24 8.15 19.23
N VAL A 327 14.46 7.65 19.04
CA VAL A 327 14.71 6.26 18.58
C VAL A 327 14.10 5.25 19.54
N SER A 328 14.25 5.50 20.85
CA SER A 328 13.64 4.67 21.90
C SER A 328 12.11 4.74 21.86
N ALA A 329 11.54 5.95 21.72
CA ALA A 329 10.11 6.15 21.58
C ALA A 329 9.55 5.48 20.32
N ARG A 330 10.28 5.55 19.20
CA ARG A 330 9.94 4.86 17.94
C ARG A 330 9.83 3.35 18.16
N ARG A 331 10.81 2.73 18.82
CA ARG A 331 10.81 1.28 19.13
C ARG A 331 9.60 0.89 20.00
N ILE A 332 9.29 1.67 21.03
CA ILE A 332 8.15 1.41 21.92
C ILE A 332 6.81 1.59 21.17
N PHE A 333 6.69 2.69 20.41
CA PHE A 333 5.52 2.97 19.59
C PHE A 333 5.26 1.83 18.60
N ALA A 334 6.32 1.38 17.93
CA ALA A 334 6.32 0.23 17.04
C ALA A 334 5.68 -1.01 17.68
N GLN A 335 6.15 -1.40 18.87
CA GLN A 335 5.60 -2.54 19.62
C GLN A 335 4.11 -2.33 19.97
N ALA A 336 3.73 -1.11 20.36
CA ALA A 336 2.36 -0.79 20.75
C ALA A 336 1.37 -0.86 19.57
N VAL A 337 1.79 -0.47 18.36
CA VAL A 337 0.90 -0.44 17.18
C VAL A 337 1.00 -1.68 16.29
N ALA A 338 1.94 -2.60 16.56
CA ALA A 338 2.20 -3.77 15.73
C ALA A 338 0.97 -4.67 15.48
N TRP A 339 0.05 -4.72 16.44
CA TRP A 339 -1.16 -5.58 16.40
C TRP A 339 -2.35 -4.97 15.69
N ARG A 340 -2.25 -3.70 15.32
CA ARG A 340 -3.35 -2.95 14.71
C ARG A 340 -3.54 -3.35 13.25
N SER A 341 -4.79 -3.36 12.79
CA SER A 341 -5.13 -3.57 11.37
C SER A 341 -4.78 -2.38 10.47
N ASP A 342 -4.51 -1.22 11.07
CA ASP A 342 -4.18 0.04 10.41
C ASP A 342 -2.76 0.52 10.78
N SER A 343 -1.85 -0.41 11.08
CA SER A 343 -0.47 -0.10 11.49
C SER A 343 0.28 0.74 10.44
N GLU A 344 -0.02 0.54 9.15
CA GLU A 344 0.59 1.33 8.06
C GLU A 344 0.22 2.82 8.13
N LEU A 345 -0.97 3.13 8.64
CA LEU A 345 -1.40 4.51 8.88
C LEU A 345 -0.73 5.08 10.13
N ALA A 346 -0.54 4.25 11.16
CA ALA A 346 0.16 4.63 12.39
C ALA A 346 1.61 5.05 12.09
N GLU A 347 2.30 4.30 11.23
CA GLU A 347 3.64 4.64 10.73
C GLU A 347 3.67 6.02 10.08
N THR A 348 2.70 6.29 9.21
CA THR A 348 2.64 7.57 8.49
C THR A 348 2.39 8.72 9.45
N PHE A 349 1.53 8.51 10.45
CA PHE A 349 1.29 9.49 11.50
C PHE A 349 2.58 9.78 12.29
N PHE A 350 3.30 8.72 12.71
CA PHE A 350 4.57 8.85 13.43
C PHE A 350 5.64 9.59 12.61
N ASN A 351 5.81 9.23 11.32
CA ASN A 351 6.76 9.92 10.42
C ASN A 351 6.37 11.39 10.25
N SER A 352 5.07 11.70 10.20
CA SER A 352 4.59 13.08 10.07
C SER A 352 4.86 13.91 11.33
N VAL A 353 4.77 13.31 12.51
CA VAL A 353 5.18 13.94 13.79
C VAL A 353 6.69 14.14 13.79
N THR A 354 7.46 13.10 13.42
CA THR A 354 8.92 13.13 13.36
C THR A 354 9.42 14.29 12.48
N ARG A 355 8.90 14.41 11.25
CA ARG A 355 9.29 15.49 10.32
C ARG A 355 8.90 16.90 10.76
N ARG A 356 8.08 17.06 11.80
CA ARG A 356 7.80 18.37 12.42
C ARG A 356 8.68 18.67 13.62
N LEU A 357 9.16 17.64 14.32
CA LEU A 357 10.04 17.77 15.49
C LEU A 357 11.52 17.87 15.11
N PHE A 358 11.88 17.29 13.96
CA PHE A 358 13.24 17.21 13.44
C PHE A 358 13.30 17.82 12.04
N THR A 359 14.30 18.67 11.81
CA THR A 359 14.66 19.13 10.47
C THR A 359 15.38 17.99 9.76
N LEU A 360 14.66 17.28 8.88
CA LEU A 360 15.19 16.12 8.16
C LEU A 360 15.35 16.45 6.68
N VAL A 361 16.49 16.07 6.11
CA VAL A 361 16.72 16.05 4.67
C VAL A 361 16.77 14.60 4.22
N GLY A 362 15.95 14.24 3.24
CA GLY A 362 15.80 12.86 2.81
C GLY A 362 15.08 12.00 3.84
N PHE A 363 15.60 10.80 4.07
CA PHE A 363 14.98 9.81 4.96
C PHE A 363 15.98 9.30 5.98
N ASP A 364 15.66 9.46 7.26
CA ASP A 364 16.45 8.97 8.38
C ASP A 364 15.90 7.63 8.88
N ASP A 365 16.66 6.55 8.70
CA ASP A 365 16.24 5.19 9.08
C ASP A 365 16.22 4.94 10.59
N ASP A 366 16.80 5.84 11.41
CA ASP A 366 16.78 5.74 12.86
C ASP A 366 15.56 6.45 13.45
N LEU A 367 15.19 7.60 12.88
CA LEU A 367 14.08 8.40 13.40
C LEU A 367 12.73 8.09 12.74
N GLU A 368 12.72 7.65 11.49
CA GLU A 368 11.50 7.42 10.72
C GLU A 368 11.28 5.94 10.37
N PHE A 369 10.03 5.55 10.12
CA PHE A 369 9.70 4.21 9.63
C PHE A 369 9.77 4.12 8.11
N ARG A 370 10.91 3.66 7.57
CA ARG A 370 11.00 3.41 6.12
C ARG A 370 10.13 2.22 5.75
N TRP A 371 10.26 1.14 6.52
CA TRP A 371 9.56 -0.13 6.37
C TRP A 371 9.21 -0.68 7.75
N PHE A 372 7.95 -0.66 8.13
CA PHE A 372 7.49 -1.16 9.43
C PHE A 372 6.22 -2.05 9.31
N GLY A 373 5.52 -1.91 8.18
CA GLY A 373 4.36 -2.69 7.79
C GLY A 373 4.67 -3.84 6.81
N GLY A 374 3.65 -4.61 6.46
CA GLY A 374 3.75 -5.63 5.41
C GLY A 374 4.18 -4.96 4.11
N ILE A 375 5.31 -5.39 3.54
CA ILE A 375 5.71 -4.97 2.19
C ILE A 375 4.63 -5.37 1.16
N ALA A 376 3.89 -6.44 1.48
CA ALA A 376 2.72 -6.92 0.77
C ALA A 376 1.42 -6.54 1.50
N LEU A 377 0.43 -6.19 0.67
CA LEU A 377 -0.96 -6.04 1.10
C LEU A 377 -1.47 -7.30 1.80
N PRO A 378 -2.38 -7.18 2.79
CA PRO A 378 -2.93 -8.34 3.48
C PRO A 378 -3.67 -9.26 2.51
N VAL A 379 -3.60 -10.58 2.72
CA VAL A 379 -4.39 -11.55 1.95
C VAL A 379 -5.86 -11.34 2.26
N VAL A 380 -6.75 -11.25 1.27
CA VAL A 380 -8.19 -11.11 1.53
C VAL A 380 -8.86 -12.47 1.37
N ASP A 381 -9.28 -13.07 2.48
CA ASP A 381 -9.96 -14.37 2.48
C ASP A 381 -11.46 -14.18 2.24
N PRO A 382 -12.07 -14.90 1.27
CA PRO A 382 -13.52 -14.85 1.04
C PRO A 382 -14.30 -15.24 2.29
N GLY A 383 -15.33 -14.47 2.64
CA GLY A 383 -16.18 -14.72 3.81
C GLY A 383 -15.58 -14.35 5.18
N GLN A 384 -14.39 -13.73 5.23
CA GLN A 384 -13.80 -13.19 6.47
C GLN A 384 -13.49 -11.69 6.34
N GLY A 385 -13.43 -10.99 7.48
CA GLY A 385 -13.09 -9.56 7.51
C GLY A 385 -14.15 -8.66 6.86
N GLU A 386 -13.73 -7.86 5.88
CA GLU A 386 -14.52 -6.80 5.21
C GLU A 386 -15.28 -7.28 3.95
N VAL A 387 -15.34 -8.58 3.67
CA VAL A 387 -15.98 -9.13 2.46
C VAL A 387 -17.21 -9.98 2.79
N LEU A 388 -18.30 -9.74 2.07
CA LEU A 388 -19.49 -10.59 2.02
C LEU A 388 -19.44 -11.46 0.76
N THR A 389 -19.71 -12.76 0.90
CA THR A 389 -19.73 -13.70 -0.23
C THR A 389 -21.13 -14.27 -0.41
N PHE A 390 -21.66 -14.14 -1.62
CA PHE A 390 -22.97 -14.62 -2.03
C PHE A 390 -22.80 -15.70 -3.09
N ARG A 391 -23.46 -16.85 -2.92
CA ARG A 391 -23.38 -17.99 -3.84
C ARG A 391 -24.66 -18.11 -4.64
N LEU A 392 -24.54 -18.36 -5.94
CA LEU A 392 -25.70 -18.62 -6.78
C LEU A 392 -26.44 -19.88 -6.30
N ARG A 393 -27.74 -19.74 -6.07
CA ARG A 393 -28.64 -20.87 -5.72
C ARG A 393 -29.73 -21.12 -6.75
N THR A 394 -30.26 -20.06 -7.36
CA THR A 394 -31.40 -20.14 -8.28
C THR A 394 -31.17 -19.38 -9.58
N THR A 395 -31.20 -18.06 -9.53
CA THR A 395 -31.09 -17.16 -10.70
C THR A 395 -30.18 -16.00 -10.34
N THR A 396 -29.53 -15.39 -11.34
CA THR A 396 -28.67 -14.22 -11.14
C THR A 396 -29.44 -13.06 -10.51
N GLU A 397 -30.71 -12.85 -10.92
CA GLU A 397 -31.60 -11.84 -10.33
C GLU A 397 -31.76 -12.01 -8.82
N LYS A 398 -32.11 -13.21 -8.35
CA LYS A 398 -32.27 -13.48 -6.90
C LYS A 398 -30.96 -13.35 -6.13
N LEU A 399 -29.83 -13.68 -6.79
CA LEU A 399 -28.51 -13.48 -6.21
C LEU A 399 -28.22 -11.99 -6.00
N ILE A 400 -28.49 -11.15 -7.01
CA ILE A 400 -28.31 -9.69 -6.93
C ILE A 400 -29.29 -9.07 -5.94
N GLN A 401 -30.55 -9.53 -5.91
CA GLN A 401 -31.51 -9.08 -4.91
C GLN A 401 -30.96 -9.33 -3.49
N ALA A 402 -30.43 -10.52 -3.22
CA ALA A 402 -29.81 -10.84 -1.92
C ALA A 402 -28.56 -9.99 -1.62
N VAL A 403 -27.78 -9.62 -2.65
CA VAL A 403 -26.67 -8.66 -2.50
C VAL A 403 -27.20 -7.30 -2.07
N LEU A 404 -28.17 -6.73 -2.78
CA LEU A 404 -28.72 -5.39 -2.50
C LEU A 404 -29.44 -5.33 -1.13
N GLU A 405 -30.17 -6.39 -0.75
CA GLU A 405 -30.85 -6.49 0.56
C GLU A 405 -29.87 -6.53 1.74
N ALA A 406 -28.61 -6.92 1.52
CA ALA A 406 -27.61 -6.97 2.58
C ALA A 406 -27.06 -5.59 2.98
N PHE A 407 -27.33 -4.54 2.20
CA PHE A 407 -26.82 -3.19 2.45
C PHE A 407 -27.92 -2.25 2.94
N ASP A 408 -27.62 -1.54 4.03
CA ASP A 408 -28.43 -0.45 4.54
C ASP A 408 -27.86 0.89 4.04
N ILE A 409 -28.55 1.50 3.07
CA ILE A 409 -28.15 2.75 2.43
C ILE A 409 -28.82 3.97 3.10
N GLY A 410 -29.60 3.78 4.18
CA GLY A 410 -30.30 4.86 4.89
C GLY A 410 -31.68 5.24 4.33
N GLN A 411 -32.05 4.68 3.17
CA GLN A 411 -33.38 4.79 2.56
C GLN A 411 -33.82 3.46 1.95
N ASN A 412 -35.12 3.36 1.67
CA ASN A 412 -35.68 2.21 0.97
C ASN A 412 -35.28 2.22 -0.52
N TRP A 413 -35.14 1.03 -1.10
CA TRP A 413 -35.00 0.86 -2.54
C TRP A 413 -36.29 1.28 -3.25
N GLN A 414 -36.18 2.09 -4.31
CA GLN A 414 -37.35 2.53 -5.07
C GLN A 414 -38.03 1.36 -5.79
N ASN A 415 -37.26 0.51 -6.47
CA ASN A 415 -37.75 -0.71 -7.10
C ASN A 415 -36.65 -1.77 -7.16
N LEU A 416 -36.56 -2.56 -6.08
CA LEU A 416 -35.52 -3.58 -5.92
C LEU A 416 -35.59 -4.67 -7.00
N GLN A 417 -36.78 -5.07 -7.43
CA GLN A 417 -36.96 -6.11 -8.45
C GLN A 417 -36.45 -5.64 -9.82
N ARG A 418 -36.84 -4.43 -10.26
CA ARG A 418 -36.36 -3.83 -11.52
C ARG A 418 -34.84 -3.74 -11.53
N ASP A 419 -34.27 -3.17 -10.47
CA ASP A 419 -32.83 -2.92 -10.40
C ASP A 419 -32.04 -4.25 -10.37
N SER A 420 -32.54 -5.25 -9.63
CA SER A 420 -31.94 -6.59 -9.60
C SER A 420 -31.99 -7.28 -10.96
N ALA A 421 -33.10 -7.15 -11.71
CA ALA A 421 -33.26 -7.73 -13.03
C ALA A 421 -32.35 -7.06 -14.07
N ASN A 422 -32.23 -5.72 -14.03
CA ASN A 422 -31.35 -4.95 -14.91
C ASN A 422 -29.88 -5.32 -14.71
N ILE A 423 -29.42 -5.38 -13.45
CA ILE A 423 -28.05 -5.78 -13.11
C ILE A 423 -27.80 -7.23 -13.52
N ALA A 424 -28.74 -8.14 -13.24
CA ALA A 424 -28.61 -9.54 -13.63
C ALA A 424 -28.47 -9.71 -15.14
N SER A 425 -29.34 -9.07 -15.93
CA SER A 425 -29.28 -9.10 -17.40
C SER A 425 -27.94 -8.60 -17.94
N ALA A 426 -27.42 -7.50 -17.38
CA ALA A 426 -26.11 -6.96 -17.76
C ALA A 426 -24.95 -7.89 -17.39
N ILE A 427 -25.02 -8.55 -16.22
CA ILE A 427 -24.04 -9.57 -15.81
C ILE A 427 -24.08 -10.76 -16.76
N GLU A 428 -25.25 -11.33 -17.02
CA GLU A 428 -25.40 -12.52 -17.87
C GLU A 428 -24.92 -12.23 -19.30
N LYS A 429 -25.23 -11.05 -19.84
CA LYS A 429 -24.71 -10.57 -21.13
C LYS A 429 -23.18 -10.52 -21.11
N HIS A 430 -22.57 -9.84 -20.13
CA HIS A 430 -21.11 -9.74 -20.01
C HIS A 430 -20.43 -11.11 -19.89
N LEU A 431 -20.98 -12.00 -19.06
CA LEU A 431 -20.45 -13.36 -18.90
C LEU A 431 -20.55 -14.16 -20.21
N SER A 432 -21.63 -13.98 -20.97
CA SER A 432 -21.83 -14.69 -22.24
C SER A 432 -20.83 -14.22 -23.29
N GLU A 433 -20.60 -12.91 -23.39
CA GLU A 433 -19.69 -12.29 -24.35
C GLU A 433 -18.22 -12.55 -24.01
N THR A 434 -17.88 -12.61 -22.72
CA THR A 434 -16.48 -12.71 -22.28
C THR A 434 -16.05 -14.14 -21.98
N TRP A 435 -16.93 -14.96 -21.38
CA TRP A 435 -16.56 -16.26 -20.81
C TRP A 435 -17.37 -17.45 -21.32
N GLU A 436 -18.25 -17.26 -22.31
CA GLU A 436 -19.18 -18.30 -22.80
C GLU A 436 -20.03 -18.93 -21.66
N ALA A 437 -20.25 -18.16 -20.61
CA ALA A 437 -21.00 -18.56 -19.42
C ALA A 437 -22.26 -17.71 -19.30
N THR A 438 -23.36 -18.29 -18.85
CA THR A 438 -24.62 -17.56 -18.69
C THR A 438 -24.90 -17.10 -17.27
N MET A 439 -24.16 -17.60 -16.27
CA MET A 439 -24.42 -17.30 -14.86
C MET A 439 -23.13 -17.24 -14.03
N PRO A 440 -23.06 -16.38 -12.99
CA PRO A 440 -21.94 -16.34 -12.05
C PRO A 440 -21.96 -17.54 -11.10
N VAL A 441 -20.82 -17.90 -10.52
CA VAL A 441 -20.77 -18.93 -9.44
C VAL A 441 -20.95 -18.26 -8.08
N GLU A 442 -20.17 -17.21 -7.83
CA GLU A 442 -20.20 -16.44 -6.58
C GLU A 442 -20.00 -14.95 -6.85
N ILE A 443 -20.49 -14.12 -5.94
CA ILE A 443 -20.23 -12.67 -5.91
C ILE A 443 -19.63 -12.34 -4.54
N ASP A 444 -18.44 -11.73 -4.54
CA ASP A 444 -17.83 -11.14 -3.36
C ASP A 444 -18.06 -9.63 -3.38
N VAL A 445 -18.60 -9.04 -2.32
CA VAL A 445 -18.82 -7.59 -2.19
C VAL A 445 -18.19 -7.08 -0.91
N LEU A 446 -17.53 -5.93 -0.96
CA LEU A 446 -17.04 -5.25 0.23
C LEU A 446 -18.22 -4.79 1.10
N LYS A 447 -18.14 -5.03 2.42
CA LYS A 447 -19.09 -4.53 3.43
C LYS A 447 -19.22 -3.01 3.42
N PRO A 448 -18.13 -2.21 3.38
CA PRO A 448 -18.27 -0.77 3.34
C PRO A 448 -18.75 -0.29 1.97
N VAL A 449 -19.74 0.60 1.99
CA VAL A 449 -20.18 1.36 0.82
C VAL A 449 -19.23 2.53 0.61
N PHE A 450 -18.94 2.83 -0.66
CA PHE A 450 -18.04 3.92 -1.04
C PHE A 450 -18.91 5.12 -1.41
N TYR A 451 -18.79 6.24 -0.72
CA TYR A 451 -19.56 7.45 -1.02
C TYR A 451 -18.67 8.52 -1.61
N ARG A 452 -19.13 9.19 -2.67
CA ARG A 452 -18.45 10.33 -3.27
C ARG A 452 -19.43 11.23 -3.99
N ASN A 453 -19.37 12.52 -3.67
CA ASN A 453 -20.24 13.54 -4.24
C ASN A 453 -21.72 13.13 -4.04
N ARG A 454 -22.47 12.96 -5.14
CA ARG A 454 -23.87 12.53 -5.12
C ARG A 454 -24.09 11.01 -5.20
N GLY A 455 -23.02 10.22 -5.39
CA GLY A 455 -23.11 8.78 -5.64
C GLY A 455 -22.65 7.92 -4.47
N ALA A 456 -23.27 6.76 -4.32
CA ALA A 456 -22.79 5.65 -3.50
C ALA A 456 -22.41 4.47 -4.41
N TYR A 457 -21.42 3.66 -4.03
CA TYR A 457 -20.90 2.60 -4.88
C TYR A 457 -20.71 1.34 -4.07
N LEU A 458 -21.38 0.26 -4.49
CA LEU A 458 -21.10 -1.09 -4.00
C LEU A 458 -19.94 -1.65 -4.82
N VAL A 459 -18.89 -2.12 -4.15
CA VAL A 459 -17.64 -2.55 -4.78
C VAL A 459 -17.43 -4.02 -4.53
N GLY A 460 -17.37 -4.81 -5.60
CA GLY A 460 -17.26 -6.26 -5.53
C GLY A 460 -16.61 -6.87 -6.76
N ARG A 461 -16.74 -8.19 -6.85
CA ARG A 461 -16.29 -9.01 -7.97
C ARG A 461 -17.19 -10.21 -8.20
N ILE A 462 -17.32 -10.56 -9.46
CA ILE A 462 -17.94 -11.80 -9.92
C ILE A 462 -16.86 -12.86 -9.99
N ARG A 463 -17.15 -14.05 -9.46
CA ARG A 463 -16.31 -15.23 -9.59
C ARG A 463 -16.98 -16.27 -10.46
N TYR A 464 -16.22 -16.77 -11.42
CA TYR A 464 -16.59 -17.90 -12.24
C TYR A 464 -15.40 -18.85 -12.36
N LEU A 465 -15.42 -19.94 -11.60
CA LEU A 465 -14.30 -20.88 -11.46
C LEU A 465 -13.01 -20.14 -11.03
N THR A 466 -12.01 -20.07 -11.92
CA THR A 466 -10.73 -19.39 -11.70
C THR A 466 -10.72 -17.94 -12.21
N ARG A 467 -11.80 -17.48 -12.85
CA ARG A 467 -11.91 -16.14 -13.42
C ARG A 467 -12.60 -15.19 -12.45
N VAL A 468 -12.16 -13.93 -12.51
CA VAL A 468 -12.68 -12.83 -11.70
C VAL A 468 -12.99 -11.65 -12.63
N SER A 469 -14.16 -11.04 -12.46
CA SER A 469 -14.51 -9.77 -13.11
C SER A 469 -14.89 -8.76 -12.03
N PRO A 470 -14.53 -7.47 -12.18
CA PRO A 470 -15.07 -6.43 -11.30
C PRO A 470 -16.60 -6.38 -11.33
N LEU A 471 -17.19 -5.97 -10.22
CA LEU A 471 -18.62 -5.65 -10.10
C LEU A 471 -18.76 -4.38 -9.28
N ILE A 472 -19.01 -3.25 -9.95
CA ILE A 472 -19.33 -2.00 -9.27
C ILE A 472 -20.78 -1.66 -9.56
N ILE A 473 -21.56 -1.37 -8.53
CA ILE A 473 -22.96 -0.94 -8.65
C ILE A 473 -23.06 0.49 -8.12
N PRO A 474 -23.06 1.51 -9.01
CA PRO A 474 -23.35 2.89 -8.62
C PRO A 474 -24.82 3.05 -8.24
N LEU A 475 -25.05 3.75 -7.14
CA LEU A 475 -26.34 4.05 -6.56
C LEU A 475 -26.59 5.55 -6.56
N ARG A 476 -27.85 5.93 -6.78
CA ARG A 476 -28.32 7.32 -6.75
C ARG A 476 -29.48 7.45 -5.77
N ALA A 477 -29.45 8.51 -4.96
CA ALA A 477 -30.58 8.87 -4.11
C ALA A 477 -31.57 9.72 -4.91
N THR A 478 -32.85 9.39 -4.82
CA THR A 478 -33.96 10.18 -5.39
C THR A 478 -34.95 10.53 -4.28
N ASP A 479 -35.94 11.36 -4.57
CA ASP A 479 -36.97 11.73 -3.60
C ASP A 479 -37.85 10.55 -3.19
N SER A 480 -37.90 9.50 -4.01
CA SER A 480 -38.73 8.30 -3.80
C SER A 480 -37.95 7.08 -3.29
N GLY A 481 -36.63 7.18 -3.15
CA GLY A 481 -35.76 6.14 -2.61
C GLY A 481 -34.41 6.03 -3.32
N VAL A 482 -33.73 4.91 -3.11
CA VAL A 482 -32.44 4.61 -3.77
C VAL A 482 -32.67 3.76 -5.02
N VAL A 483 -31.94 4.10 -6.08
CA VAL A 483 -31.91 3.35 -7.34
C VAL A 483 -30.49 2.94 -7.71
N CYS A 484 -30.36 1.80 -8.39
CA CYS A 484 -29.12 1.41 -9.06
C CYS A 484 -29.03 2.11 -10.42
N ASP A 485 -28.06 2.98 -10.61
CA ASP A 485 -27.93 3.78 -11.85
C ASP A 485 -27.30 2.99 -13.00
N ALA A 486 -26.34 2.11 -12.69
CA ALA A 486 -25.58 1.35 -13.67
C ALA A 486 -24.99 0.07 -13.06
N VAL A 487 -24.31 -0.73 -13.89
CA VAL A 487 -23.37 -1.75 -13.42
C VAL A 487 -22.08 -1.71 -14.23
N LEU A 488 -20.93 -1.72 -13.56
CA LEU A 488 -19.62 -1.66 -14.19
C LEU A 488 -18.89 -2.99 -14.00
N LEU A 489 -18.65 -3.67 -15.11
CA LEU A 489 -18.18 -5.06 -15.12
C LEU A 489 -16.74 -5.23 -15.63
N THR A 490 -16.08 -4.14 -16.03
CA THR A 490 -14.74 -4.16 -16.65
C THR A 490 -13.70 -3.46 -15.79
N GLU A 491 -12.43 -3.87 -15.96
CA GLU A 491 -11.28 -3.23 -15.31
C GLU A 491 -11.16 -1.75 -15.69
N ASN A 492 -11.44 -1.39 -16.95
CA ASN A 492 -11.34 -0.01 -17.44
C ASN A 492 -12.34 0.91 -16.74
N LEU A 493 -13.63 0.54 -16.70
CA LEU A 493 -14.65 1.31 -15.99
C LEU A 493 -14.33 1.40 -14.50
N THR A 494 -13.89 0.30 -13.89
CA THR A 494 -13.47 0.28 -12.48
C THR A 494 -12.28 1.21 -12.23
N SER A 495 -11.28 1.22 -13.10
CA SER A 495 -10.11 2.10 -12.99
C SER A 495 -10.51 3.58 -13.05
N ARG A 496 -11.49 3.95 -13.90
CA ARG A 496 -12.05 5.31 -13.98
C ARG A 496 -12.77 5.73 -12.70
N ILE A 497 -13.49 4.81 -12.03
CA ILE A 497 -14.13 5.08 -10.72
C ILE A 497 -13.08 5.48 -9.69
N PHE A 498 -11.98 4.74 -9.60
CA PHE A 498 -10.87 5.00 -8.67
C PHE A 498 -9.83 5.97 -9.25
N GLY A 499 -10.19 6.78 -10.26
CA GLY A 499 -9.28 7.68 -10.99
C GLY A 499 -8.58 8.71 -10.08
N PHE A 500 -7.30 8.98 -10.36
CA PHE A 500 -6.52 10.03 -9.69
C PHE A 500 -7.01 11.45 -10.02
N THR A 501 -7.98 11.59 -10.92
CA THR A 501 -8.59 12.88 -11.28
C THR A 501 -9.89 13.18 -10.54
N ARG A 502 -10.25 12.38 -9.53
CA ARG A 502 -11.52 12.50 -8.81
C ARG A 502 -11.30 12.81 -7.34
N SER A 503 -12.36 13.31 -6.70
CA SER A 503 -12.44 13.41 -5.24
C SER A 503 -12.35 12.04 -4.57
N TYR A 504 -11.94 12.03 -3.30
CA TYR A 504 -11.70 10.80 -2.55
C TYR A 504 -13.00 10.23 -1.98
N PHE A 505 -13.08 8.90 -1.91
CA PHE A 505 -14.22 8.21 -1.32
C PHE A 505 -14.27 8.36 0.20
N HIS A 506 -15.49 8.32 0.72
CA HIS A 506 -15.79 8.08 2.12
C HIS A 506 -16.10 6.59 2.26
N VAL A 507 -15.18 5.87 2.91
CA VAL A 507 -15.25 4.40 3.09
C VAL A 507 -15.09 4.11 4.58
N ASN A 508 -16.17 3.69 5.23
CA ASN A 508 -16.17 3.44 6.67
C ASN A 508 -15.60 2.04 6.98
N THR A 509 -14.29 1.95 7.23
CA THR A 509 -13.60 0.68 7.53
C THR A 509 -12.50 0.84 8.58
N LYS A 510 -12.33 -0.19 9.41
CA LYS A 510 -11.21 -0.31 10.35
C LYS A 510 -9.98 -1.01 9.76
N GLU A 511 -10.11 -1.60 8.57
CA GLU A 511 -9.05 -2.37 7.91
C GLU A 511 -8.76 -1.83 6.49
N PRO A 512 -8.24 -0.60 6.35
CA PRO A 512 -8.05 0.05 5.04
C PRO A 512 -7.12 -0.74 4.12
N GLY A 513 -6.05 -1.36 4.65
CA GLY A 513 -5.17 -2.24 3.88
C GLY A 513 -5.90 -3.44 3.25
N ALA A 514 -6.91 -4.00 3.92
CA ALA A 514 -7.73 -5.09 3.37
C ALA A 514 -8.62 -4.62 2.21
N ILE A 515 -9.17 -3.41 2.32
CA ILE A 515 -9.93 -2.78 1.23
C ILE A 515 -9.04 -2.52 0.02
N VAL A 516 -7.86 -1.94 0.23
CA VAL A 516 -6.87 -1.71 -0.84
C VAL A 516 -6.45 -3.02 -1.49
N ALA A 517 -6.20 -4.07 -0.70
CA ALA A 517 -5.89 -5.40 -1.19
C ALA A 517 -7.00 -5.98 -2.07
N PHE A 518 -8.27 -5.85 -1.66
CA PHE A 518 -9.42 -6.31 -2.44
C PHE A 518 -9.52 -5.55 -3.76
N ILE A 519 -9.46 -4.21 -3.74
CA ILE A 519 -9.53 -3.37 -4.95
C ILE A 519 -8.36 -3.70 -5.90
N LYS A 520 -7.17 -3.99 -5.36
CA LYS A 520 -6.01 -4.41 -6.15
C LYS A 520 -6.25 -5.71 -6.92
N THR A 521 -7.15 -6.58 -6.45
CA THR A 521 -7.58 -7.77 -7.22
C THR A 521 -8.49 -7.43 -8.40
N LEU A 522 -9.14 -6.26 -8.38
CA LEU A 522 -10.03 -5.78 -9.45
C LEU A 522 -9.25 -4.98 -10.51
N ILE A 523 -8.26 -4.20 -10.07
CA ILE A 523 -7.45 -3.29 -10.90
C ILE A 523 -5.95 -3.46 -10.58
N PRO A 524 -5.33 -4.59 -10.98
CA PRO A 524 -3.97 -4.98 -10.57
C PRO A 524 -2.88 -4.00 -10.99
N LEU A 525 -3.09 -3.23 -12.06
CA LEU A 525 -2.09 -2.28 -12.55
C LEU A 525 -2.10 -0.95 -11.78
N LYS A 526 -3.13 -0.66 -10.97
CA LYS A 526 -3.24 0.62 -10.28
C LYS A 526 -2.30 0.70 -9.07
N PRO A 527 -1.45 1.74 -8.93
CA PRO A 527 -0.52 1.84 -7.81
C PRO A 527 -1.21 1.81 -6.45
N VAL A 528 -0.57 1.18 -5.46
CA VAL A 528 -1.10 1.09 -4.08
C VAL A 528 -1.29 2.47 -3.47
N ALA A 529 -0.37 3.40 -3.73
CA ALA A 529 -0.46 4.79 -3.30
C ALA A 529 -1.75 5.46 -3.77
N GLU A 530 -2.12 5.28 -5.04
CA GLU A 530 -3.35 5.84 -5.61
C GLU A 530 -4.61 5.25 -4.97
N LEU A 531 -4.59 3.96 -4.60
CA LEU A 531 -5.73 3.31 -3.96
C LEU A 531 -5.96 3.84 -2.53
N TYR A 532 -4.89 4.04 -1.75
CA TYR A 532 -5.01 4.66 -0.42
C TYR A 532 -5.50 6.11 -0.52
N THR A 533 -4.98 6.87 -1.49
CA THR A 533 -5.48 8.22 -1.77
C THR A 533 -6.96 8.19 -2.16
N ALA A 534 -7.36 7.27 -3.04
CA ALA A 534 -8.74 7.15 -3.51
C ALA A 534 -9.75 6.85 -2.39
N ILE A 535 -9.37 6.12 -1.34
CA ILE A 535 -10.24 5.86 -0.17
C ILE A 535 -10.14 6.94 0.94
N GLY A 536 -9.38 8.01 0.69
CA GLY A 536 -9.29 9.19 1.56
C GLY A 536 -8.07 9.26 2.47
N TYR A 537 -7.11 8.33 2.37
CA TYR A 537 -5.86 8.37 3.14
C TYR A 537 -4.71 8.98 2.33
N SER A 538 -4.87 10.24 1.91
CA SER A 538 -3.89 10.97 1.07
C SER A 538 -2.48 11.03 1.68
N ALA A 539 -2.37 11.24 3.00
CA ALA A 539 -1.09 11.24 3.71
C ALA A 539 -0.37 9.88 3.60
N HIS A 540 -1.11 8.77 3.73
CA HIS A 540 -0.52 7.44 3.55
C HIS A 540 -0.24 7.14 2.07
N GLY A 541 -1.09 7.63 1.16
CA GLY A 541 -0.81 7.61 -0.28
C GLY A 541 0.54 8.26 -0.61
N LYS A 542 0.86 9.40 0.01
CA LYS A 542 2.16 10.08 -0.09
C LYS A 542 3.31 9.21 0.41
N THR A 543 3.18 8.63 1.62
CA THR A 543 4.20 7.70 2.16
C THR A 543 4.39 6.48 1.26
N SER A 544 3.31 5.91 0.73
CA SER A 544 3.36 4.77 -0.18
C SER A 544 3.98 5.13 -1.53
N LEU A 545 3.74 6.34 -2.05
CA LEU A 545 4.34 6.83 -3.30
C LEU A 545 5.85 7.02 -3.11
N PHE A 546 6.26 7.65 -2.02
CA PHE A 546 7.68 7.79 -1.65
C PHE A 546 8.39 6.44 -1.61
N ARG A 547 7.82 5.47 -0.91
CA ARG A 547 8.33 4.08 -0.84
C ARG A 547 8.44 3.45 -2.23
N ALA A 548 7.48 3.70 -3.11
CA ALA A 548 7.50 3.21 -4.49
C ALA A 548 8.61 3.86 -5.32
N ILE A 549 8.87 5.17 -5.17
CA ILE A 549 9.95 5.88 -5.86
C ILE A 549 11.31 5.27 -5.49
N TYR A 550 11.61 5.13 -4.20
CA TYR A 550 12.90 4.56 -3.75
C TYR A 550 13.07 3.10 -4.15
N ARG A 551 11.99 2.31 -4.12
CA ARG A 551 12.01 0.93 -4.62
C ARG A 551 12.30 0.89 -6.12
N HIS A 552 11.70 1.78 -6.91
CA HIS A 552 11.98 1.90 -8.33
C HIS A 552 13.43 2.28 -8.60
N LEU A 553 13.95 3.28 -7.87
CA LEU A 553 15.35 3.68 -7.97
C LEU A 553 16.28 2.50 -7.62
N SER A 554 15.99 1.74 -6.56
CA SER A 554 16.85 0.62 -6.14
C SER A 554 16.84 -0.55 -7.15
N ASN A 555 15.76 -0.72 -7.92
CA ASN A 555 15.55 -1.87 -8.79
C ASN A 555 15.59 -1.53 -10.30
N SER A 556 15.94 -0.30 -10.66
CA SER A 556 16.01 0.16 -12.05
C SER A 556 17.22 1.06 -12.28
N THR A 557 17.63 1.15 -13.54
CA THR A 557 18.66 2.09 -14.02
C THR A 557 18.07 3.38 -14.57
N ASP A 558 16.76 3.63 -14.40
CA ASP A 558 16.09 4.84 -14.88
C ASP A 558 16.78 6.09 -14.32
N ARG A 559 16.97 7.10 -15.16
CA ARG A 559 17.45 8.42 -14.72
C ARG A 559 16.31 9.42 -14.82
N PHE A 560 16.33 10.40 -13.94
CA PHE A 560 15.50 11.58 -14.06
C PHE A 560 15.90 12.34 -15.32
N GLU A 561 14.91 12.57 -16.17
CA GLU A 561 15.03 13.31 -17.43
C GLU A 561 13.91 14.34 -17.53
N ALA A 562 14.13 15.41 -18.29
CA ALA A 562 13.10 16.40 -18.59
C ALA A 562 11.87 15.70 -19.21
N ALA A 563 10.67 16.09 -18.78
CA ALA A 563 9.45 15.50 -19.31
C ALA A 563 9.26 15.90 -20.79
N ARG A 564 8.75 14.98 -21.61
CA ARG A 564 8.38 15.27 -23.01
C ARG A 564 7.29 16.34 -23.05
N GLY A 565 7.42 17.28 -23.97
CA GLY A 565 6.44 18.34 -24.21
C GLY A 565 7.12 19.71 -24.32
N ILE A 566 6.29 20.76 -24.40
CA ILE A 566 6.77 22.14 -24.42
C ILE A 566 7.17 22.55 -22.98
N PRO A 567 8.38 23.08 -22.75
CA PRO A 567 8.79 23.54 -21.42
C PRO A 567 7.83 24.57 -20.83
N GLY A 568 7.51 24.39 -19.55
CA GLY A 568 6.63 25.29 -18.81
C GLY A 568 7.30 26.64 -18.52
N MET A 569 6.50 27.70 -18.47
CA MET A 569 6.97 29.05 -18.10
C MET A 569 7.16 29.21 -16.59
N VAL A 570 6.41 28.44 -15.79
CA VAL A 570 6.35 28.56 -14.31
C VAL A 570 6.98 27.36 -13.61
N MET A 571 6.89 26.18 -14.23
CA MET A 571 7.35 24.92 -13.64
C MET A 571 8.46 24.30 -14.48
N THR A 572 9.49 23.76 -13.82
CA THR A 572 10.40 22.77 -14.40
C THR A 572 9.83 21.38 -14.11
N VAL A 573 9.71 20.55 -15.15
CA VAL A 573 9.03 19.25 -15.07
C VAL A 573 9.94 18.14 -15.58
N PHE A 574 10.12 17.11 -14.76
CA PHE A 574 10.96 15.96 -15.08
C PHE A 574 10.29 14.65 -14.63
N THR A 575 10.79 13.50 -15.08
CA THR A 575 10.16 12.19 -14.84
C THR A 575 11.21 11.08 -14.79
N LEU A 576 10.79 9.92 -14.29
CA LEU A 576 11.47 8.65 -14.50
C LEU A 576 10.71 7.91 -15.62
N PRO A 577 11.37 7.54 -16.73
CA PRO A 577 10.71 7.01 -17.93
C PRO A 577 9.68 5.92 -17.65
N SER A 578 9.99 4.98 -16.75
CA SER A 578 9.18 3.79 -16.49
C SER A 578 8.28 3.88 -15.24
N PHE A 579 8.29 5.01 -14.50
CA PHE A 579 7.63 5.11 -13.19
C PHE A 579 6.21 5.69 -13.21
N GLY A 580 5.80 6.34 -14.32
CA GLY A 580 4.43 6.83 -14.50
C GLY A 580 4.03 8.05 -13.65
N VAL A 581 5.02 8.78 -13.12
CA VAL A 581 4.85 10.00 -12.32
C VAL A 581 5.74 11.11 -12.88
N VAL A 582 5.26 12.35 -12.85
CA VAL A 582 6.05 13.54 -13.15
C VAL A 582 6.32 14.32 -11.87
N PHE A 583 7.47 14.98 -11.85
CA PHE A 583 7.99 15.80 -10.77
C PHE A 583 8.00 17.24 -11.25
N LYS A 584 7.34 18.13 -10.52
CA LYS A 584 7.25 19.55 -10.87
C LYS A 584 7.86 20.40 -9.77
N VAL A 585 8.80 21.27 -10.15
CA VAL A 585 9.43 22.25 -9.27
C VAL A 585 9.07 23.64 -9.79
N ILE A 586 8.66 24.54 -8.90
CA ILE A 586 8.37 25.93 -9.27
C ILE A 586 9.70 26.64 -9.52
N LYS A 587 9.81 27.32 -10.67
CA LYS A 587 10.99 28.11 -11.04
C LYS A 587 11.19 29.31 -10.10
N ASP A 588 12.42 29.81 -10.05
CA ASP A 588 12.80 30.95 -9.21
C ASP A 588 12.35 32.29 -9.80
N THR A 589 12.36 32.39 -11.14
CA THR A 589 11.97 33.58 -11.90
C THR A 589 11.03 33.20 -13.04
N PHE A 590 9.97 33.97 -13.23
CA PHE A 590 9.01 33.77 -14.31
C PHE A 590 9.23 34.83 -15.42
N PRO A 591 8.85 34.54 -16.67
CA PRO A 591 8.93 35.51 -17.75
C PRO A 591 8.02 36.72 -17.47
N PRO A 592 8.33 37.93 -18.00
CA PRO A 592 7.55 39.15 -17.75
C PRO A 592 6.06 39.06 -18.13
N SER A 593 5.69 38.13 -19.01
CA SER A 593 4.31 37.83 -19.38
C SER A 593 3.51 37.25 -18.22
N LYS A 594 4.14 36.54 -17.27
CA LYS A 594 3.48 35.90 -16.13
C LYS A 594 3.59 36.80 -14.89
N LYS A 595 2.50 37.48 -14.53
CA LYS A 595 2.41 38.38 -13.37
C LYS A 595 2.00 37.67 -12.07
N ILE A 596 2.41 36.41 -11.91
CA ILE A 596 2.07 35.59 -10.73
C ILE A 596 3.30 35.42 -9.82
N THR A 597 3.09 35.31 -8.52
CA THR A 597 4.14 35.03 -7.55
C THR A 597 4.20 33.54 -7.20
N ARG A 598 5.35 33.08 -6.69
CA ARG A 598 5.52 31.70 -6.20
C ARG A 598 4.45 31.30 -5.18
N SER A 599 4.10 32.18 -4.25
CA SER A 599 3.05 31.91 -3.25
C SER A 599 1.69 31.69 -3.91
N GLN A 600 1.33 32.53 -4.88
CA GLN A 600 0.08 32.37 -5.61
C GLN A 600 0.03 31.05 -6.39
N VAL A 601 1.13 30.61 -7.00
CA VAL A 601 1.21 29.27 -7.63
C VAL A 601 0.95 28.17 -6.59
N MET A 602 1.57 28.24 -5.41
CA MET A 602 1.32 27.27 -4.33
C MET A 602 -0.15 27.27 -3.87
N ASP A 603 -0.78 28.43 -3.78
CA ASP A 603 -2.18 28.55 -3.38
C ASP A 603 -3.13 27.94 -4.42
N LYS A 604 -2.80 28.04 -5.72
CA LYS A 604 -3.55 27.35 -6.78
C LYS A 604 -3.46 25.82 -6.67
N TYR A 605 -2.28 25.27 -6.38
CA TYR A 605 -2.14 23.82 -6.13
C TYR A 605 -2.92 23.37 -4.87
N LYS A 606 -2.90 24.17 -3.79
CA LYS A 606 -3.73 23.88 -2.60
C LYS A 606 -5.22 23.90 -2.92
N MET A 607 -5.66 24.84 -3.76
CA MET A 607 -7.04 24.92 -4.23
C MET A 607 -7.43 23.64 -4.99
N VAL A 608 -6.63 23.18 -5.95
CA VAL A 608 -6.89 21.92 -6.70
C VAL A 608 -6.94 20.70 -5.78
N PHE A 609 -6.11 20.66 -4.73
CA PHE A 609 -6.15 19.57 -3.76
C PHE A 609 -7.45 19.55 -2.94
N ALA A 610 -7.99 20.72 -2.59
CA ALA A 610 -9.18 20.89 -1.76
C ALA A 610 -10.50 20.88 -2.55
N HIS A 611 -10.46 21.17 -3.86
CA HIS A 611 -11.64 21.27 -4.72
C HIS A 611 -12.04 19.90 -5.31
N ASP A 612 -13.30 19.77 -5.71
CA ASP A 612 -13.69 18.65 -6.56
C ASP A 612 -13.00 18.79 -7.93
N ARG A 613 -12.37 17.70 -8.36
CA ARG A 613 -11.61 17.62 -9.60
C ARG A 613 -12.44 17.13 -10.78
N VAL A 614 -13.67 16.65 -10.53
CA VAL A 614 -14.69 16.19 -11.51
C VAL A 614 -14.20 15.16 -12.55
N GLY A 615 -13.04 14.54 -12.35
CA GLY A 615 -12.43 13.65 -13.32
C GLY A 615 -11.53 14.36 -14.34
N ARG A 616 -11.36 15.69 -14.25
CA ARG A 616 -10.68 16.54 -15.22
C ARG A 616 -9.42 17.22 -14.72
N MET A 617 -9.11 17.23 -13.42
CA MET A 617 -7.82 17.74 -12.91
C MET A 617 -6.97 16.62 -12.31
N VAL A 618 -5.66 16.67 -12.51
CA VAL A 618 -4.71 15.68 -11.97
C VAL A 618 -4.42 15.96 -10.50
N ASP A 619 -4.64 14.98 -9.61
CA ASP A 619 -4.23 15.13 -8.21
C ASP A 619 -2.71 15.33 -8.07
N ALA A 620 -2.32 16.27 -7.22
CA ALA A 620 -0.95 16.68 -7.00
C ALA A 620 -0.55 16.49 -5.53
N GLN A 621 0.52 15.73 -5.31
CA GLN A 621 1.06 15.51 -3.96
C GLN A 621 2.32 16.34 -3.73
N VAL A 622 2.33 17.09 -2.63
CA VAL A 622 3.46 17.95 -2.23
C VAL A 622 4.46 17.15 -1.43
N PHE A 623 5.75 17.27 -1.74
CA PHE A 623 6.88 16.75 -1.00
C PHE A 623 7.85 17.90 -0.67
N GLU A 624 8.54 17.75 0.45
CA GLU A 624 9.51 18.71 0.97
C GLU A 624 10.78 17.94 1.34
N ASP A 625 11.93 18.58 1.11
CA ASP A 625 13.27 18.10 1.47
C ASP A 625 13.59 16.65 1.06
N LEU A 626 13.25 16.27 -0.18
CA LEU A 626 13.60 14.95 -0.72
C LEU A 626 15.04 14.93 -1.25
N ALA A 627 15.80 13.90 -0.89
CA ALA A 627 17.16 13.69 -1.37
C ALA A 627 17.24 12.48 -2.32
N PHE A 628 17.75 12.70 -3.52
CA PHE A 628 17.97 11.65 -4.52
C PHE A 628 19.44 11.58 -4.93
N PRO A 629 19.99 10.39 -5.25
CA PRO A 629 21.38 10.29 -5.67
C PRO A 629 21.63 11.08 -6.96
N ARG A 630 22.69 11.89 -6.98
CA ARG A 630 23.04 12.76 -8.11
C ARG A 630 23.22 12.00 -9.42
N GLU A 631 23.83 10.81 -9.35
CA GLU A 631 24.05 9.94 -10.53
C GLU A 631 22.76 9.50 -11.24
N ARG A 632 21.60 9.72 -10.59
CA ARG A 632 20.28 9.43 -11.15
C ARG A 632 19.71 10.58 -11.96
N PHE A 633 20.41 11.69 -12.14
CA PHE A 633 19.97 12.80 -12.98
C PHE A 633 20.82 12.86 -14.25
N SER A 634 20.21 13.25 -15.37
CA SER A 634 21.00 13.60 -16.56
C SER A 634 21.73 14.94 -16.35
N ASP A 635 22.87 15.13 -17.01
CA ASP A 635 23.64 16.36 -16.88
C ASP A 635 22.86 17.58 -17.40
N GLU A 636 22.04 17.39 -18.44
CA GLU A 636 21.16 18.42 -18.98
C GLU A 636 20.11 18.86 -17.96
N LEU A 637 19.50 17.89 -17.26
CA LEU A 637 18.51 18.19 -16.24
C LEU A 637 19.14 18.87 -15.03
N LEU A 638 20.33 18.45 -14.59
CA LEU A 638 21.06 19.11 -13.50
C LEU A 638 21.35 20.58 -13.83
N GLN A 639 21.76 20.87 -15.06
CA GLN A 639 22.01 22.24 -15.52
C GLN A 639 20.72 23.08 -15.53
N GLU A 640 19.62 22.53 -16.04
CA GLU A 640 18.33 23.21 -16.02
C GLU A 640 17.87 23.51 -14.60
N LEU A 641 17.93 22.53 -13.70
CA LEU A 641 17.52 22.68 -12.30
C LEU A 641 18.37 23.73 -11.56
N ALA A 642 19.69 23.74 -11.81
CA ALA A 642 20.60 24.71 -11.22
C ALA A 642 20.34 26.15 -11.72
N LEU A 643 19.88 26.32 -12.96
CA LEU A 643 19.65 27.63 -13.57
C LEU A 643 18.25 28.17 -13.25
N GLU A 644 17.22 27.33 -13.32
CA GLU A 644 15.82 27.74 -13.26
C GLU A 644 15.21 27.61 -11.84
N ALA A 645 15.77 26.78 -10.96
CA ALA A 645 15.17 26.43 -9.67
C ALA A 645 16.17 26.33 -8.50
N SER A 646 17.27 27.10 -8.57
CA SER A 646 18.34 27.16 -7.56
C SER A 646 17.90 27.39 -6.11
N ARG A 647 16.77 28.10 -5.86
CA ARG A 647 16.25 28.31 -4.50
C ARG A 647 15.50 27.09 -3.96
N SER A 648 15.06 26.21 -4.84
CA SER A 648 14.26 25.02 -4.50
C SER A 648 15.10 23.75 -4.47
N ILE A 649 16.37 23.81 -4.87
CA ILE A 649 17.21 22.65 -5.11
C ILE A 649 18.62 22.93 -4.59
N THR A 650 19.15 22.00 -3.80
CA THR A 650 20.56 21.96 -3.39
C THR A 650 21.23 20.76 -4.05
N ILE A 651 22.24 21.00 -4.88
CA ILE A 651 23.02 19.94 -5.55
C ILE A 651 24.35 19.80 -4.81
N THR A 652 24.61 18.62 -4.25
CA THR A 652 25.89 18.25 -3.62
C THR A 652 26.71 17.36 -4.56
N ASP A 653 27.85 16.87 -4.10
CA ASP A 653 28.65 15.91 -4.87
C ASP A 653 27.95 14.55 -5.01
N THR A 654 27.14 14.16 -4.02
CA THR A 654 26.49 12.84 -3.95
C THR A 654 25.00 12.88 -4.24
N ASP A 655 24.32 13.97 -3.91
CA ASP A 655 22.85 14.03 -3.85
C ASP A 655 22.29 15.31 -4.48
N VAL A 656 21.04 15.22 -4.91
CA VAL A 656 20.19 16.34 -5.30
C VAL A 656 19.05 16.41 -4.29
N ILE A 657 19.05 17.48 -3.50
CA ILE A 657 18.02 17.76 -2.49
C ILE A 657 17.02 18.72 -3.10
N ILE A 658 15.74 18.34 -3.10
CA ILE A 658 14.63 19.16 -3.60
C ILE A 658 13.78 19.59 -2.41
N HIS A 659 13.87 20.88 -2.07
CA HIS A 659 13.22 21.46 -0.89
C HIS A 659 11.69 21.55 -1.05
N HIS A 660 11.20 21.67 -2.28
CA HIS A 660 9.77 21.74 -2.55
C HIS A 660 9.43 21.15 -3.92
N LEU A 661 8.57 20.13 -3.93
CA LEU A 661 8.29 19.30 -5.10
C LEU A 661 6.81 18.93 -5.16
N TYR A 662 6.20 19.07 -6.33
CA TYR A 662 4.92 18.41 -6.61
C TYR A 662 5.14 17.14 -7.41
N THR A 663 4.34 16.12 -7.12
CA THR A 663 4.27 14.90 -7.92
C THR A 663 2.86 14.71 -8.45
N GLU A 664 2.77 14.35 -9.71
CA GLU A 664 1.50 14.11 -10.39
C GLU A 664 1.57 12.85 -11.24
N ARG A 665 0.42 12.25 -11.52
CA ARG A 665 0.36 11.14 -12.46
C ARG A 665 0.79 11.61 -13.84
N ARG A 666 1.71 10.86 -14.47
CA ARG A 666 2.10 11.15 -15.85
C ARG A 666 0.94 10.85 -16.81
N VAL A 667 0.57 11.86 -17.59
CA VAL A 667 -0.37 11.75 -18.71
C VAL A 667 0.36 12.05 -20.02
N TYR A 668 -0.28 11.73 -21.15
CA TYR A 668 0.28 12.04 -22.47
C TYR A 668 -0.06 13.48 -22.83
N PRO A 669 0.89 14.40 -23.04
CA PRO A 669 0.58 15.78 -23.41
C PRO A 669 -0.32 15.82 -24.66
N LEU A 670 -1.43 16.55 -24.62
CA LEU A 670 -2.45 16.51 -25.67
C LEU A 670 -1.91 17.03 -26.99
N ASP A 671 -1.05 18.04 -26.99
CA ASP A 671 -0.37 18.55 -28.19
C ASP A 671 0.45 17.47 -28.91
N LEU A 672 1.18 16.64 -28.16
CA LEU A 672 1.90 15.49 -28.72
C LEU A 672 0.93 14.37 -29.13
N TYR A 673 -0.13 14.15 -28.36
CA TYR A 673 -1.14 13.12 -28.66
C TYR A 673 -1.80 13.38 -30.02
N LEU A 674 -2.16 14.63 -30.30
CA LEU A 674 -2.78 15.06 -31.56
C LEU A 674 -1.85 14.89 -32.77
N GLN A 675 -0.53 14.88 -32.57
CA GLN A 675 0.47 14.71 -33.63
C GLN A 675 0.86 13.25 -33.85
N GLU A 676 0.88 12.45 -32.79
CA GLU A 676 1.50 11.11 -32.80
C GLU A 676 0.47 9.97 -32.87
N MET A 677 -0.81 10.22 -32.60
CA MET A 677 -1.84 9.19 -32.53
C MET A 677 -2.67 9.05 -33.82
N PRO A 678 -3.27 7.87 -34.07
CA PRO A 678 -4.22 7.66 -35.17
C PRO A 678 -5.42 8.62 -35.14
N GLU A 679 -5.94 8.96 -36.33
CA GLU A 679 -7.00 9.96 -36.52
C GLU A 679 -8.26 9.71 -35.66
N ASN A 680 -8.68 8.46 -35.47
CA ASN A 680 -9.86 8.13 -34.66
C ASN A 680 -9.66 8.48 -33.17
N LEU A 681 -8.45 8.29 -32.65
CA LEU A 681 -8.10 8.65 -31.27
C LEU A 681 -7.94 10.17 -31.12
N VAL A 682 -7.37 10.82 -32.14
CA VAL A 682 -7.26 12.29 -32.21
C VAL A 682 -8.64 12.93 -32.16
N LEU A 683 -9.57 12.47 -33.00
CA LEU A 683 -10.95 12.97 -33.01
C LEU A 683 -11.63 12.83 -31.65
N SER A 684 -11.53 11.64 -31.03
CA SER A 684 -12.10 11.41 -29.70
C SER A 684 -11.50 12.30 -28.63
N ALA A 685 -10.18 12.53 -28.66
CA ALA A 685 -9.50 13.38 -27.69
C ALA A 685 -9.84 14.86 -27.89
N THR A 686 -9.98 15.32 -29.15
CA THR A 686 -10.38 16.70 -29.46
C THR A 686 -11.80 16.99 -28.96
N LEU A 687 -12.75 16.08 -29.15
CA LEU A 687 -14.10 16.23 -28.60
C LEU A 687 -14.08 16.17 -27.07
N ASP A 688 -13.37 15.21 -26.47
CA ASP A 688 -13.30 15.11 -25.01
C ASP A 688 -12.56 16.29 -24.36
N TYR A 689 -11.67 16.99 -25.08
CA TYR A 689 -11.08 18.25 -24.63
C TYR A 689 -12.12 19.35 -24.46
N GLY A 690 -13.07 19.49 -25.40
CA GLY A 690 -14.17 20.46 -25.28
C GLY A 690 -15.09 20.12 -24.11
N HIS A 691 -15.45 18.84 -23.96
CA HIS A 691 -16.18 18.37 -22.78
C HIS A 691 -15.41 18.61 -21.47
N ALA A 692 -14.09 18.40 -21.44
CA ALA A 692 -13.27 18.63 -20.26
C ALA A 692 -13.31 20.10 -19.81
N ILE A 693 -13.31 21.06 -20.74
CA ILE A 693 -13.47 22.47 -20.40
C ILE A 693 -14.83 22.73 -19.77
N LYS A 694 -15.91 22.25 -20.40
CA LYS A 694 -17.29 22.41 -19.88
C LYS A 694 -17.43 21.80 -18.49
N ASP A 695 -16.88 20.60 -18.28
CA ASP A 695 -16.90 19.91 -16.99
C ASP A 695 -16.16 20.68 -15.90
N LEU A 696 -15.00 21.29 -16.21
CA LEU A 696 -14.27 22.14 -15.27
C LEU A 696 -15.09 23.40 -14.91
N CYS A 697 -15.70 24.03 -15.90
CA CYS A 697 -16.51 25.24 -15.68
C CYS A 697 -17.77 24.95 -14.86
N ALA A 698 -18.41 23.83 -15.14
CA ALA A 698 -19.52 23.29 -14.36
C ALA A 698 -19.13 23.04 -12.88
N ALA A 699 -17.86 22.73 -12.62
CA ALA A 699 -17.25 22.67 -11.29
C ALA A 699 -16.75 24.02 -10.76
N ASN A 700 -17.12 25.16 -11.36
CA ASN A 700 -16.64 26.50 -11.02
C ASN A 700 -15.12 26.70 -11.15
N ILE A 701 -14.48 25.95 -12.05
CA ILE A 701 -13.05 26.08 -12.34
C ILE A 701 -12.88 26.62 -13.76
N PHE A 702 -12.26 27.79 -13.88
CA PHE A 702 -11.79 28.31 -15.16
C PHE A 702 -10.28 28.00 -15.33
N PRO A 703 -9.89 27.26 -16.38
CA PRO A 703 -8.49 26.86 -16.57
C PRO A 703 -7.51 28.02 -16.81
N GLY A 704 -7.98 29.18 -17.30
CA GLY A 704 -7.12 30.24 -17.80
C GLY A 704 -6.66 29.94 -19.23
N ASP A 705 -5.34 29.81 -19.44
CA ASP A 705 -4.73 29.41 -20.71
C ASP A 705 -5.28 28.07 -21.26
N LEU A 706 -6.14 28.15 -22.29
CA LEU A 706 -6.77 26.99 -22.95
C LEU A 706 -5.85 26.28 -23.97
N PHE A 707 -4.53 26.50 -23.96
CA PHE A 707 -3.65 25.81 -24.90
C PHE A 707 -3.65 24.30 -24.69
N THR A 708 -3.65 23.52 -25.78
CA THR A 708 -3.61 22.04 -25.73
C THR A 708 -2.42 21.49 -24.96
N LYS A 709 -1.28 22.19 -24.92
CA LYS A 709 -0.09 21.81 -24.13
C LYS A 709 -0.33 21.75 -22.61
N ASN A 710 -1.38 22.40 -22.10
CA ASN A 710 -1.74 22.43 -20.67
C ASN A 710 -2.66 21.25 -20.27
N PHE A 711 -3.06 20.44 -21.26
CA PHE A 711 -3.92 19.28 -21.10
C PHE A 711 -3.18 18.02 -21.50
N GLY A 712 -3.62 16.89 -20.95
CA GLY A 712 -3.10 15.58 -21.30
C GLY A 712 -4.17 14.51 -21.36
N VAL A 713 -3.81 13.42 -22.00
CA VAL A 713 -4.67 12.26 -22.23
C VAL A 713 -4.24 11.14 -21.30
N THR A 714 -5.20 10.62 -20.54
CA THR A 714 -4.99 9.45 -19.68
C THR A 714 -4.90 8.16 -20.50
N ARG A 715 -4.43 7.06 -19.89
CA ARG A 715 -4.40 5.73 -20.54
C ARG A 715 -5.76 5.29 -21.09
N HIS A 716 -6.86 5.80 -20.53
CA HIS A 716 -8.23 5.44 -20.92
C HIS A 716 -8.84 6.41 -21.94
N GLY A 717 -8.07 7.35 -22.49
CA GLY A 717 -8.50 8.30 -23.52
C GLY A 717 -9.14 9.59 -22.99
N SER A 718 -9.31 9.75 -21.68
CA SER A 718 -9.87 10.97 -21.11
C SER A 718 -8.86 12.11 -21.06
N VAL A 719 -9.29 13.31 -21.46
CA VAL A 719 -8.55 14.57 -21.40
C VAL A 719 -8.67 15.17 -20.00
N VAL A 720 -7.53 15.60 -19.47
CA VAL A 720 -7.36 16.15 -18.12
C VAL A 720 -6.42 17.35 -18.15
N PHE A 721 -6.70 18.32 -17.29
CA PHE A 721 -5.94 19.54 -17.08
C PHE A 721 -4.88 19.33 -16.00
N TYR A 722 -3.67 19.87 -16.22
CA TYR A 722 -2.55 19.72 -15.28
C TYR A 722 -1.70 20.98 -15.08
N ASP A 723 -2.00 22.11 -15.74
CA ASP A 723 -1.23 23.35 -15.55
C ASP A 723 -2.02 24.37 -14.73
N TYR A 724 -1.71 24.50 -13.45
CA TYR A 724 -2.55 25.27 -12.53
C TYR A 724 -2.09 26.72 -12.34
N ASP A 725 -1.12 27.20 -13.11
CA ASP A 725 -0.56 28.55 -12.92
C ASP A 725 -1.55 29.68 -13.23
N GLU A 726 -2.50 29.47 -14.13
CA GLU A 726 -3.54 30.44 -14.51
C GLU A 726 -4.96 30.09 -14.02
N LEU A 727 -5.11 28.97 -13.33
CA LEU A 727 -6.38 28.54 -12.77
C LEU A 727 -7.02 29.61 -11.87
N THR A 728 -8.32 29.82 -12.04
CA THR A 728 -9.15 30.72 -11.22
C THR A 728 -10.56 30.14 -11.08
N LEU A 729 -11.37 30.72 -10.20
CA LEU A 729 -12.80 30.39 -10.13
C LEU A 729 -13.53 30.98 -11.33
N LEU A 730 -14.51 30.24 -11.86
CA LEU A 730 -15.33 30.70 -12.97
C LEU A 730 -16.07 32.00 -12.60
N GLN A 731 -16.54 32.12 -11.36
CA GLN A 731 -17.24 33.33 -10.87
C GLN A 731 -16.36 34.58 -10.76
N ASP A 732 -15.03 34.43 -10.76
CA ASP A 732 -14.11 35.58 -10.68
C ASP A 732 -13.80 36.18 -12.07
N VAL A 733 -14.29 35.54 -13.14
CA VAL A 733 -14.03 35.91 -14.54
C VAL A 733 -15.18 36.75 -15.10
N THR A 734 -14.84 37.81 -15.83
CA THR A 734 -15.82 38.65 -16.53
C THR A 734 -15.81 38.31 -18.02
N PHE A 735 -16.76 37.49 -18.47
CA PHE A 735 -16.91 37.18 -19.89
C PHE A 735 -17.57 38.34 -20.64
N ARG A 736 -16.96 38.77 -21.75
CA ARG A 736 -17.43 39.90 -22.54
C ARG A 736 -17.28 39.60 -24.02
N ALA A 737 -18.21 40.13 -24.81
CA ALA A 737 -18.03 40.16 -26.26
C ALA A 737 -16.99 41.21 -26.67
N ILE A 738 -16.23 40.94 -27.72
CA ILE A 738 -15.35 41.93 -28.35
C ILE A 738 -16.24 43.02 -28.98
N PRO A 739 -16.10 44.29 -28.57
CA PRO A 739 -16.91 45.36 -29.14
C PRO A 739 -16.70 45.50 -30.66
N GLU A 740 -17.76 45.82 -31.41
CA GLU A 740 -17.65 46.13 -32.84
C GLU A 740 -16.71 47.33 -33.07
N ALA A 741 -15.81 47.19 -34.03
CA ALA A 741 -14.86 48.25 -34.39
C ALA A 741 -15.61 49.50 -34.86
N ARG A 742 -15.22 50.67 -34.35
CA ARG A 742 -15.88 51.94 -34.68
C ARG A 742 -15.35 52.55 -35.98
N SER A 743 -14.18 52.10 -36.43
CA SER A 743 -13.48 52.61 -37.61
C SER A 743 -12.58 51.54 -38.23
N PHE A 744 -12.15 51.77 -39.48
CA PHE A 744 -11.14 50.91 -40.13
C PHE A 744 -9.77 50.97 -39.43
N GLU A 745 -9.44 52.07 -38.78
CA GLU A 745 -8.21 52.21 -37.99
C GLU A 745 -8.26 51.31 -36.74
N ASP A 746 -9.45 51.18 -36.12
CA ASP A 746 -9.70 50.29 -34.99
C ASP A 746 -9.50 48.81 -35.39
N GLU A 747 -9.92 48.40 -36.60
CA GLU A 747 -9.71 47.03 -37.12
C GLU A 747 -8.24 46.68 -37.39
N MET A 748 -7.45 47.68 -37.80
CA MET A 748 -6.03 47.51 -38.14
C MET A 748 -5.09 47.68 -36.93
N SER A 749 -5.63 48.03 -35.75
CA SER A 749 -4.85 48.27 -34.54
C SER A 749 -4.23 46.98 -34.00
N SER A 750 -2.95 47.05 -33.61
CA SER A 750 -2.25 45.96 -32.92
C SER A 750 -2.55 45.89 -31.43
N GLN A 751 -3.19 46.93 -30.87
CA GLN A 751 -3.62 46.99 -29.47
C GLN A 751 -5.15 47.16 -29.38
N PRO A 752 -5.80 46.59 -28.35
CA PRO A 752 -7.23 46.81 -28.13
C PRO A 752 -7.52 48.31 -27.98
N TRP A 753 -8.48 48.82 -28.77
CA TRP A 753 -8.93 50.21 -28.70
C TRP A 753 -9.93 50.46 -27.56
N PHE A 754 -10.35 49.40 -26.87
CA PHE A 754 -11.27 49.42 -25.73
C PHE A 754 -10.56 49.03 -24.43
N ALA A 755 -11.17 49.39 -23.30
CA ALA A 755 -10.64 49.05 -21.98
C ALA A 755 -10.84 47.57 -21.67
N VAL A 756 -9.74 46.90 -21.32
CA VAL A 756 -9.68 45.50 -20.90
C VAL A 756 -9.32 45.44 -19.42
N GLY A 757 -10.23 44.93 -18.59
CA GLY A 757 -10.01 44.66 -17.18
C GLY A 757 -9.05 43.48 -16.94
N ALA A 758 -8.53 43.34 -15.72
CA ALA A 758 -7.62 42.25 -15.38
C ALA A 758 -8.27 40.85 -15.42
N ASN A 759 -9.59 40.78 -15.23
CA ASN A 759 -10.39 39.54 -15.23
C ASN A 759 -11.27 39.42 -16.48
N ASP A 760 -11.12 40.32 -17.45
CA ASP A 760 -11.92 40.28 -18.68
C ASP A 760 -11.41 39.16 -19.59
N VAL A 761 -12.34 38.32 -20.06
CA VAL A 761 -12.07 37.23 -20.99
C VAL A 761 -12.99 37.35 -22.20
N PHE A 762 -12.42 37.17 -23.39
CA PHE A 762 -13.11 37.28 -24.69
C PHE A 762 -13.10 35.91 -25.39
N PRO A 763 -14.14 35.09 -25.22
CA PRO A 763 -14.20 33.74 -25.78
C PRO A 763 -14.01 33.65 -27.30
N GLU A 764 -14.31 34.71 -28.04
CA GLU A 764 -14.12 34.78 -29.48
C GLU A 764 -12.64 34.63 -29.88
N GLU A 765 -11.71 34.97 -28.98
CA GLU A 765 -10.28 34.79 -29.20
C GLU A 765 -9.83 33.33 -29.04
N PHE A 766 -10.64 32.45 -28.42
CA PHE A 766 -10.25 31.08 -28.13
C PHE A 766 -9.97 30.23 -29.37
N LYS A 767 -10.57 30.58 -30.52
CA LYS A 767 -10.25 29.96 -31.82
C LYS A 767 -8.75 29.99 -32.16
N LYS A 768 -8.02 31.00 -31.66
CA LYS A 768 -6.56 31.13 -31.86
C LYS A 768 -5.76 30.10 -31.04
N PHE A 769 -6.33 29.59 -29.94
CA PHE A 769 -5.69 28.63 -29.03
C PHE A 769 -5.96 27.17 -29.43
N PHE A 770 -7.08 26.91 -30.11
CA PHE A 770 -7.48 25.59 -30.59
C PHE A 770 -6.67 25.14 -31.82
N ARG A 771 -5.50 24.54 -31.56
CA ARG A 771 -4.60 23.99 -32.58
C ARG A 771 -4.87 22.49 -32.79
N PHE A 772 -5.80 22.20 -33.69
CA PHE A 772 -6.15 20.84 -34.11
C PHE A 772 -5.81 20.59 -35.59
N PRO A 773 -5.60 19.34 -36.01
CA PRO A 773 -5.63 18.96 -37.42
C PRO A 773 -6.98 19.31 -38.06
N ASP A 774 -7.01 19.67 -39.35
CA ASP A 774 -8.20 20.20 -40.03
C ASP A 774 -9.44 19.29 -39.88
N ALA A 775 -9.28 17.97 -40.07
CA ALA A 775 -10.37 17.00 -39.92
C ALA A 775 -10.98 16.96 -38.50
N ALA A 776 -10.17 17.23 -37.46
CA ALA A 776 -10.64 17.28 -36.08
C ALA A 776 -11.20 18.66 -35.71
N ARG A 777 -10.73 19.73 -36.36
CA ARG A 777 -11.22 21.09 -36.15
C ARG A 777 -12.68 21.22 -36.58
N ASP A 778 -13.06 20.73 -37.76
CA ASP A 778 -14.44 20.80 -38.23
C ASP A 778 -15.40 20.08 -37.26
N ALA A 779 -15.00 18.92 -36.76
CA ALA A 779 -15.78 18.16 -35.78
C ALA A 779 -15.88 18.91 -34.43
N PHE A 780 -14.78 19.53 -33.99
CA PHE A 780 -14.77 20.34 -32.77
C PHE A 780 -15.71 21.55 -32.90
N ASP A 781 -15.61 22.31 -33.99
CA ASP A 781 -16.43 23.51 -34.19
C ASP A 781 -17.92 23.16 -34.27
N ASN A 782 -18.28 22.00 -34.83
CA ASN A 782 -19.65 21.52 -34.88
C ASN A 782 -20.25 21.17 -33.50
N VAL A 783 -19.44 20.65 -32.57
CA VAL A 783 -19.91 20.16 -31.26
C VAL A 783 -19.67 21.18 -30.14
N HIS A 784 -18.60 21.95 -30.25
CA HIS A 784 -18.05 22.83 -29.22
C HIS A 784 -17.81 24.26 -29.70
N GLY A 785 -18.38 24.66 -30.84
CA GLY A 785 -18.31 26.04 -31.32
C GLY A 785 -18.90 27.06 -30.34
N ASP A 786 -19.81 26.61 -29.47
CA ASP A 786 -20.39 27.39 -28.38
C ASP A 786 -19.37 27.89 -27.35
N LEU A 787 -18.21 27.23 -27.20
CA LEU A 787 -17.12 27.68 -26.33
C LEU A 787 -16.50 29.01 -26.78
N CYS A 788 -16.74 29.45 -28.02
CA CYS A 788 -16.28 30.74 -28.52
C CYS A 788 -17.30 31.87 -28.36
N GLU A 789 -18.47 31.58 -27.80
CA GLU A 789 -19.55 32.56 -27.60
C GLU A 789 -19.60 32.99 -26.12
N PRO A 790 -19.52 34.29 -25.79
CA PRO A 790 -19.58 34.79 -24.41
C PRO A 790 -20.82 34.33 -23.63
N GLU A 791 -21.96 34.22 -24.28
CA GLU A 791 -23.25 33.84 -23.68
C GLU A 791 -23.18 32.45 -23.03
N THR A 792 -22.47 31.51 -23.66
CA THR A 792 -22.29 30.14 -23.15
C THR A 792 -21.62 30.14 -21.78
N TRP A 793 -20.61 30.99 -21.59
CA TRP A 793 -19.87 31.08 -20.33
C TRP A 793 -20.66 31.80 -19.24
N ILE A 794 -21.41 32.83 -19.61
CA ILE A 794 -22.33 33.56 -18.71
C ILE A 794 -23.46 32.61 -18.26
N GLU A 795 -23.98 31.77 -19.16
CA GLU A 795 -24.96 30.76 -18.81
C GLU A 795 -24.38 29.76 -17.81
N MET A 796 -23.17 29.23 -18.04
CA MET A 796 -22.50 28.34 -17.08
C MET A 796 -22.28 28.99 -15.71
N GLN A 797 -21.92 30.28 -15.66
CA GLN A 797 -21.82 31.04 -14.41
C GLN A 797 -23.16 31.06 -13.67
N SER A 798 -24.26 31.33 -14.37
CA SER A 798 -25.60 31.39 -13.79
C SER A 798 -26.12 30.02 -13.33
N GLN A 799 -25.85 28.95 -14.08
CA GLN A 799 -26.28 27.59 -13.73
C GLN A 799 -25.59 27.10 -12.44
N HIS A 800 -24.31 27.41 -12.27
CA HIS A 800 -23.57 27.04 -11.07
C HIS A 800 -24.14 27.70 -9.79
N GLU A 801 -24.70 28.91 -9.89
CA GLU A 801 -25.35 29.57 -8.74
C GLU A 801 -26.65 28.87 -8.30
N ILE A 802 -27.32 28.17 -9.22
CA ILE A 802 -28.63 27.54 -8.99
C ILE A 802 -28.46 26.11 -8.47
N GLU A 803 -27.70 25.28 -9.17
CA GLU A 803 -27.45 23.90 -8.74
C GLU A 803 -26.15 23.36 -9.36
N ALA A 804 -25.27 22.76 -8.53
CA ALA A 804 -24.07 22.11 -9.02
C ALA A 804 -24.44 20.87 -9.87
N PRO A 805 -23.97 20.76 -11.13
CA PRO A 805 -24.34 19.66 -12.02
C PRO A 805 -23.85 18.29 -11.51
N GLU A 806 -24.54 17.23 -11.95
CA GLU A 806 -24.21 15.86 -11.58
C GLU A 806 -23.18 15.25 -12.53
N PHE A 807 -22.06 14.79 -11.97
CA PHE A 807 -20.96 14.20 -12.75
C PHE A 807 -20.87 12.69 -12.54
N PHE A 808 -21.12 11.93 -13.59
CA PHE A 808 -20.99 10.47 -13.56
C PHE A 808 -19.59 10.01 -13.99
N PRO A 809 -18.94 9.13 -13.22
CA PRO A 809 -17.61 8.63 -13.54
C PRO A 809 -17.59 7.50 -14.59
N TYR A 810 -18.69 7.31 -15.31
CA TYR A 810 -18.89 6.25 -16.31
C TYR A 810 -19.77 6.79 -17.46
N PRO A 811 -19.68 6.15 -18.65
CA PRO A 811 -20.43 6.58 -19.83
C PRO A 811 -21.95 6.42 -19.68
N GLU A 812 -22.72 7.13 -20.50
CA GLU A 812 -24.19 7.06 -20.47
C GLU A 812 -24.72 5.71 -20.97
N GLU A 813 -23.99 5.02 -21.85
CA GLU A 813 -24.43 3.75 -22.46
C GLU A 813 -24.49 2.58 -21.48
N VAL A 814 -23.86 2.70 -20.30
CA VAL A 814 -23.91 1.67 -19.24
C VAL A 814 -24.98 1.97 -18.19
N ARG A 815 -25.68 3.10 -18.29
CA ARG A 815 -26.73 3.50 -17.35
C ARG A 815 -28.04 2.79 -17.68
N PHE A 816 -28.79 2.47 -16.64
CA PHE A 816 -30.13 1.90 -16.79
C PHE A 816 -31.15 3.00 -17.04
N ASP A 817 -32.22 2.66 -17.74
CA ASP A 817 -33.40 3.51 -17.79
C ASP A 817 -34.12 3.41 -16.44
N ILE A 818 -34.15 4.54 -15.72
CA ILE A 818 -34.69 4.65 -14.36
C ILE A 818 -36.15 5.13 -14.40
N SER A 819 -36.67 5.47 -15.58
CA SER A 819 -38.04 5.99 -15.76
C SER A 819 -39.15 5.02 -15.36
#